data_AF-A0A2V8PN99-F1
#
_entry.id   AF-A0A2V8PN99-F1
#
_cell.length_a   1.000
_cell.length_b   1.000
_cell.length_c   1.000
_cell.angle_alpha   90.00
_cell.angle_beta   90.00
_cell.angle_gamma   90.00
#
_symmetry.space_group_name_H-M   'P 1'
#
loop_
_entity.id
_entity.type
_entity.pdbx_description
1 polymer ?
#
loop_
_entity_poly.entity_id
_entity_poly.type
_entity_poly.pdbx_seq_one_letter_code
_entity_poly.pdbx_strand_id
1 'polypeptide(L)'
;MVTTDPGNRDRASAQVLQFCFAAVLAAAIFLLGSTENAAQSTTQLALKPPAPAKTNEPTQVSPGPPALEEGRREDAKTAEDSPRTSSDTEPTATAQPQFRVERMPIASGAELFTIFGRLDGMRAAGQPAPEIPLLSVVRDSLGDNNPENDRLRYLWMLTYMRPTLVKRVLSAVPFLYQHVGNKTPTSSNAPAPLIDLANTKRQTWNNLFWFGLQNVLFDSYGIPLKAATRNYRRNATDYRAAHITQALSILGSYDNLRQRARDESELLASSQMLSDSESSAPNAVPISDVKTPRLADLGSGFTAGEMLEMRARLILSTKLLGGFYGPDWFDFTVIKRSMAATDSIGHNWEMLRQRAETEGLYFQPLTMPDGTATHALLWIAKSDLSQTNRRFGNRFLNISDPWKDHRLRNWTGYSQVRYFDQDNRPTNTGDPQARPIELIPLALYGLDHRKIPALLIDFRDGLNPKKRELSRRFFRDLAKNVLSLSSFGNLPYFVGCKTFDFVTGRRGMDINQPTRLTSYSELKLMLSFNGTIDPGLRNEIEQRLENVSLNPLTNDNQAEIQLARRQYSALLDFARRPDGLAAKIEKDRGAEMTAFRHGSVSRFFFNLGNVLTFGRYVHREQATPELSARLEATRVIRYHTNILVEVAKSSPQAEVAWDIEMVRRSLRALADRGAGASGSAARAAAMIFRQTNDDEARRLCLDALYKINNQSARSELVRLYRLAQPQSEWRAAIADHLRKAVTEDRRMKPAEVKAVLGQVGQP
;
A
#
# COMPACT_ATOMS: atom_id res chain seq x y z
N MET A 1 -36.48 18.70 30.54
CA MET A 1 -36.33 18.52 29.08
C MET A 1 -35.71 19.77 28.48
N VAL A 2 -34.49 19.69 27.94
CA VAL A 2 -33.95 20.64 26.95
C VAL A 2 -33.10 19.80 26.00
N THR A 3 -33.52 19.70 24.73
CA THR A 3 -32.85 18.86 23.72
C THR A 3 -31.73 19.64 23.05
N THR A 4 -30.47 19.31 23.36
CA THR A 4 -29.31 19.85 22.65
C THR A 4 -29.08 19.09 21.35
N ASP A 5 -29.34 19.77 20.23
CA ASP A 5 -29.15 19.28 18.85
C ASP A 5 -27.67 18.94 18.55
N PRO A 6 -27.34 17.73 18.06
CA PRO A 6 -25.98 17.34 17.70
C PRO A 6 -25.40 18.10 16.49
N GLY A 7 -26.21 18.78 15.67
CA GLY A 7 -25.77 19.43 14.43
C GLY A 7 -24.83 20.65 14.59
N ASN A 8 -24.69 21.20 15.80
CA ASN A 8 -24.00 22.49 15.99
C ASN A 8 -22.46 22.38 16.13
N ARG A 9 -21.92 21.22 16.55
CA ARG A 9 -20.46 21.03 16.69
C ARG A 9 -19.72 20.94 15.36
N ASP A 10 -20.35 20.38 14.33
CA ASP A 10 -19.72 20.23 13.01
C ASP A 10 -19.75 21.53 12.18
N ARG A 11 -20.71 22.43 12.44
CA ARG A 11 -20.68 23.78 11.88
C ARG A 11 -19.57 24.65 12.48
N ALA A 12 -19.39 24.59 13.81
CA ALA A 12 -18.32 25.33 14.47
C ALA A 12 -16.92 24.86 14.03
N SER A 13 -16.69 23.55 13.88
CA SER A 13 -15.42 23.02 13.40
C SER A 13 -15.17 23.36 11.92
N ALA A 14 -16.21 23.32 11.06
CA ALA A 14 -16.12 23.75 9.66
C ALA A 14 -15.82 25.26 9.53
N GLN A 15 -16.45 26.12 10.34
CA GLN A 15 -16.21 27.56 10.34
C GLN A 15 -14.79 27.90 10.82
N VAL A 16 -14.30 27.28 11.89
CA VAL A 16 -12.90 27.43 12.33
C VAL A 16 -11.92 26.96 11.24
N LEU A 17 -12.23 25.86 10.55
CA LEU A 17 -11.40 25.39 9.43
C LEU A 17 -11.40 26.39 8.26
N GLN A 18 -12.55 26.98 7.91
CA GLN A 18 -12.67 28.03 6.89
C GLN A 18 -11.92 29.30 7.27
N PHE A 19 -12.03 29.78 8.51
CA PHE A 19 -11.27 30.93 9.00
C PHE A 19 -9.76 30.68 8.97
N CYS A 20 -9.30 29.51 9.42
CA CYS A 20 -7.90 29.12 9.31
C CYS A 20 -7.43 29.05 7.83
N PHE A 21 -8.27 28.56 6.91
CA PHE A 21 -7.93 28.50 5.50
C PHE A 21 -7.84 29.90 4.87
N ALA A 22 -8.78 30.80 5.21
CA ALA A 22 -8.77 32.19 4.76
C ALA A 22 -7.57 32.97 5.32
N ALA A 23 -7.24 32.79 6.60
CA ALA A 23 -6.07 33.42 7.23
C ALA A 23 -4.74 32.94 6.62
N VAL A 24 -4.61 31.64 6.32
CA VAL A 24 -3.44 31.10 5.60
C VAL A 24 -3.35 31.66 4.18
N LEU A 25 -4.49 31.86 3.50
CA LEU A 25 -4.51 32.46 2.17
C LEU A 25 -4.10 33.93 2.19
N ALA A 26 -4.63 34.71 3.14
CA ALA A 26 -4.28 36.12 3.33
C ALA A 26 -2.78 36.28 3.66
N ALA A 27 -2.23 35.45 4.55
CA ALA A 27 -0.82 35.46 4.89
C ALA A 27 0.08 35.10 3.68
N ALA A 28 -0.33 34.14 2.85
CA ALA A 28 0.39 33.79 1.62
C ALA A 28 0.36 34.91 0.58
N ILE A 29 -0.77 35.61 0.42
CA ILE A 29 -0.90 36.78 -0.46
C ILE A 29 -0.02 37.94 0.05
N PHE A 30 -0.02 38.21 1.35
CA PHE A 30 0.77 39.27 1.96
C PHE A 30 2.29 39.04 1.82
N LEU A 31 2.74 37.78 1.99
CA LEU A 31 4.15 37.40 1.80
C LEU A 31 4.61 37.43 0.33
N LEU A 32 3.69 37.24 -0.63
CA LEU A 32 4.01 37.38 -2.06
C LEU A 32 4.04 38.86 -2.48
N GLY A 33 3.07 39.67 -2.04
CA GLY A 33 3.03 41.12 -2.32
C GLY A 33 4.22 41.90 -1.75
N SER A 34 4.87 41.42 -0.69
CA SER A 34 6.07 42.06 -0.12
C SER A 34 7.36 41.87 -0.94
N THR A 35 7.34 41.12 -2.04
CA THR A 35 8.55 40.87 -2.87
C THR A 35 8.68 41.74 -4.12
N GLU A 36 7.70 42.59 -4.43
CA GLU A 36 7.70 43.40 -5.68
C GLU A 36 8.51 44.71 -5.57
N ASN A 37 8.84 45.18 -4.37
CA ASN A 37 9.57 46.45 -4.14
C ASN A 37 11.11 46.36 -4.24
N ALA A 38 11.67 45.26 -4.76
CA ALA A 38 13.13 45.02 -4.80
C ALA A 38 13.67 44.56 -6.16
N ALA A 39 13.13 45.07 -7.27
CA ALA A 39 13.66 44.81 -8.61
C ALA A 39 13.35 45.92 -9.66
N GLN A 40 13.56 47.20 -9.32
CA GLN A 40 13.50 48.31 -10.30
C GLN A 40 14.78 49.17 -10.28
N SER A 41 15.85 48.64 -10.87
CA SER A 41 17.11 49.26 -11.31
C SER A 41 18.00 48.07 -11.74
N THR A 42 18.55 47.96 -12.95
CA THR A 42 18.92 48.95 -13.96
C THR A 42 18.66 48.44 -15.38
N THR A 43 18.43 49.36 -16.32
CA THR A 43 18.42 49.09 -17.77
C THR A 43 19.64 49.76 -18.41
N GLN A 44 20.38 49.07 -19.30
CA GLN A 44 20.83 49.62 -20.60
C GLN A 44 21.79 48.69 -21.40
N LEU A 45 21.52 48.60 -22.71
CA LEU A 45 22.45 48.36 -23.85
C LEU A 45 23.24 47.01 -23.91
N ALA A 46 23.49 46.38 -25.07
CA ALA A 46 23.29 46.75 -26.48
C ALA A 46 22.94 45.52 -27.38
N LEU A 47 22.74 45.74 -28.69
CA LEU A 47 22.18 44.78 -29.67
C LEU A 47 23.10 44.57 -30.90
N LYS A 48 23.06 43.33 -31.47
CA LYS A 48 23.39 42.96 -32.90
C LYS A 48 24.90 42.88 -33.28
N PRO A 49 25.37 42.15 -34.35
CA PRO A 49 24.72 41.22 -35.32
C PRO A 49 25.27 39.74 -35.33
N PRO A 50 24.79 38.84 -36.23
CA PRO A 50 25.18 37.42 -36.30
C PRO A 50 26.01 36.96 -37.55
N ALA A 51 26.69 35.82 -37.39
CA ALA A 51 27.21 34.86 -38.41
C ALA A 51 28.37 35.33 -39.34
N PRO A 52 29.25 34.41 -39.81
CA PRO A 52 28.89 33.47 -40.88
C PRO A 52 29.35 32.00 -40.67
N ALA A 53 28.91 31.12 -41.58
CA ALA A 53 29.25 29.69 -41.63
C ALA A 53 30.35 29.37 -42.66
N LYS A 54 30.97 28.18 -42.55
CA LYS A 54 31.34 27.24 -43.64
C LYS A 54 31.87 25.92 -43.02
N THR A 55 31.23 24.76 -43.20
CA THR A 55 31.28 23.79 -44.33
C THR A 55 32.57 22.97 -44.39
N ASN A 56 32.48 21.64 -44.20
CA ASN A 56 32.84 20.59 -45.18
C ASN A 56 32.71 19.17 -44.58
N GLU A 57 32.05 18.28 -45.33
CA GLU A 57 31.98 16.81 -45.15
C GLU A 57 33.22 16.13 -45.82
N PRO A 58 33.27 14.80 -46.10
CA PRO A 58 32.66 13.59 -45.51
C PRO A 58 33.75 12.50 -45.21
N THR A 59 33.37 11.21 -45.19
CA THR A 59 34.24 10.00 -45.39
C THR A 59 34.84 9.43 -44.07
N GLN A 60 34.93 8.12 -43.79
CA GLN A 60 34.84 6.89 -44.62
C GLN A 60 34.26 5.66 -43.86
N VAL A 61 33.99 4.58 -44.62
CA VAL A 61 33.41 3.28 -44.21
C VAL A 61 34.48 2.18 -44.09
N SER A 62 34.47 1.38 -43.00
CA SER A 62 35.05 0.01 -42.82
C SER A 62 36.56 -0.23 -43.14
N PRO A 63 37.19 -1.39 -42.82
CA PRO A 63 36.65 -2.70 -42.36
C PRO A 63 37.30 -3.30 -41.09
N GLY A 64 36.88 -4.51 -40.70
CA GLY A 64 37.65 -5.45 -39.85
C GLY A 64 38.51 -6.40 -40.71
N PRO A 65 38.73 -7.69 -40.35
CA PRO A 65 38.36 -8.41 -39.13
C PRO A 65 39.62 -8.62 -38.24
N PRO A 66 40.34 -9.77 -38.09
CA PRO A 66 40.11 -11.18 -38.46
C PRO A 66 39.54 -12.04 -37.28
N ALA A 67 39.43 -13.35 -37.50
CA ALA A 67 39.36 -14.42 -36.50
C ALA A 67 40.32 -15.56 -36.91
N LEU A 68 40.71 -16.42 -35.96
CA LEU A 68 41.37 -17.72 -36.18
C LEU A 68 40.74 -18.67 -35.16
N GLU A 69 39.93 -19.67 -35.54
CA GLU A 69 40.15 -20.90 -36.33
C GLU A 69 40.26 -22.14 -35.44
N GLU A 70 39.77 -23.25 -35.97
CA GLU A 70 39.42 -24.46 -35.23
C GLU A 70 40.56 -25.49 -35.16
N GLY A 71 40.43 -26.45 -34.24
CA GLY A 71 40.78 -27.83 -34.56
C GLY A 71 41.83 -28.51 -33.68
N ARG A 72 41.39 -29.52 -32.92
CA ARG A 72 41.90 -30.91 -33.03
C ARG A 72 40.94 -31.90 -32.34
N ARG A 73 40.54 -32.94 -33.07
CA ARG A 73 39.98 -34.19 -32.53
C ARG A 73 41.14 -35.11 -32.16
N GLU A 74 40.97 -35.98 -31.16
CA GLU A 74 41.56 -37.34 -31.16
C GLU A 74 40.89 -38.24 -30.09
N ASP A 75 39.96 -39.05 -30.57
CA ASP A 75 39.70 -40.48 -30.36
C ASP A 75 39.89 -41.22 -29.00
N ALA A 76 38.93 -42.14 -28.81
CA ALA A 76 38.63 -42.97 -27.66
C ALA A 76 39.50 -44.23 -27.43
N LYS A 77 39.41 -44.81 -26.21
CA LYS A 77 39.11 -46.24 -25.87
C LYS A 77 39.08 -46.43 -24.33
N THR A 78 37.99 -46.96 -23.72
CA THR A 78 37.71 -48.40 -23.37
C THR A 78 38.53 -48.89 -22.16
N ALA A 79 38.04 -49.59 -21.12
CA ALA A 79 36.72 -49.94 -20.52
C ALA A 79 36.96 -50.12 -18.98
N GLU A 80 36.05 -50.37 -18.02
CA GLU A 80 35.08 -51.46 -17.75
C GLU A 80 34.21 -50.99 -16.55
N ASP A 81 32.87 -51.10 -16.58
CA ASP A 81 32.01 -52.23 -16.14
C ASP A 81 31.68 -52.30 -14.63
N SER A 82 30.43 -51.97 -14.28
CA SER A 82 29.69 -52.44 -13.09
C SER A 82 28.23 -51.94 -13.12
N PRO A 83 27.27 -52.63 -12.47
CA PRO A 83 25.92 -52.75 -13.00
C PRO A 83 24.91 -51.68 -12.56
N ARG A 84 23.83 -51.61 -13.36
CA ARG A 84 22.62 -50.82 -13.08
C ARG A 84 22.07 -51.09 -11.70
N THR A 85 21.77 -50.04 -10.93
CA THR A 85 20.70 -50.07 -9.93
C THR A 85 19.77 -48.90 -10.21
N SER A 86 18.58 -49.21 -10.73
CA SER A 86 17.50 -48.24 -10.89
C SER A 86 16.87 -47.96 -9.53
N SER A 87 17.25 -46.83 -8.94
CA SER A 87 16.47 -46.19 -7.89
C SER A 87 15.97 -44.86 -8.43
N ASP A 88 14.78 -44.88 -9.03
CA ASP A 88 13.98 -43.68 -9.25
C ASP A 88 13.66 -43.09 -7.87
N THR A 89 14.50 -42.17 -7.42
CA THR A 89 14.19 -41.26 -6.33
C THR A 89 14.16 -39.89 -6.95
N GLU A 90 12.95 -39.46 -7.35
CA GLU A 90 12.69 -38.05 -7.60
C GLU A 90 13.27 -37.28 -6.40
N PRO A 91 14.21 -36.33 -6.60
CA PRO A 91 14.68 -35.55 -5.49
C PRO A 91 13.50 -34.71 -5.01
N THR A 92 12.98 -35.04 -3.82
CA THR A 92 11.91 -34.29 -3.14
C THR A 92 12.36 -32.85 -2.95
N ALA A 93 12.13 -32.04 -3.98
CA ALA A 93 12.62 -30.68 -4.07
C ALA A 93 11.92 -29.86 -3.00
N THR A 94 12.61 -29.66 -1.88
CA THR A 94 12.12 -28.88 -0.75
C THR A 94 11.78 -27.50 -1.29
N ALA A 95 10.48 -27.20 -1.39
CA ALA A 95 10.00 -26.06 -2.15
C ALA A 95 10.49 -24.77 -1.49
N GLN A 96 11.58 -24.21 -2.01
CA GLN A 96 12.20 -23.00 -1.46
C GLN A 96 11.15 -21.88 -1.38
N PRO A 97 11.11 -21.11 -0.29
CA PRO A 97 10.05 -20.13 -0.07
C PRO A 97 10.03 -19.04 -1.16
N GLN A 98 8.83 -18.62 -1.55
CA GLN A 98 8.60 -17.59 -2.58
C GLN A 98 9.17 -16.21 -2.20
N PHE A 99 9.21 -15.93 -0.89
CA PHE A 99 9.71 -14.70 -0.31
C PHE A 99 10.72 -15.00 0.81
N ARG A 100 11.77 -14.18 0.89
CA ARG A 100 12.75 -14.16 1.99
C ARG A 100 12.73 -12.78 2.63
N VAL A 101 12.90 -12.71 3.95
CA VAL A 101 13.12 -11.44 4.65
C VAL A 101 14.57 -11.37 5.09
N GLU A 102 15.25 -10.29 4.73
CA GLU A 102 16.59 -9.97 5.20
C GLU A 102 16.51 -8.88 6.26
N ARG A 103 17.22 -9.07 7.38
CA ARG A 103 17.33 -8.10 8.46
C ARG A 103 18.76 -7.58 8.54
N MET A 104 18.93 -6.28 8.37
CA MET A 104 20.22 -5.61 8.53
C MET A 104 20.14 -4.61 9.69
N PRO A 105 21.02 -4.70 10.70
CA PRO A 105 21.11 -3.69 11.75
C PRO A 105 21.69 -2.37 11.19
N ILE A 106 21.15 -1.25 11.66
CA ILE A 106 21.58 0.11 11.34
C ILE A 106 22.17 0.73 12.62
N ALA A 107 23.24 1.51 12.48
CA ALA A 107 23.74 2.34 13.57
C ALA A 107 22.64 3.25 14.15
N SER A 108 22.76 3.62 15.42
CA SER A 108 21.73 4.34 16.19
C SER A 108 20.51 3.50 16.61
N GLY A 109 20.55 2.16 16.49
CA GLY A 109 19.51 1.31 17.10
C GLY A 109 18.23 1.26 16.29
N ALA A 110 18.36 0.81 15.04
CA ALA A 110 17.25 0.57 14.13
C ALA A 110 17.58 -0.61 13.22
N GLU A 111 16.57 -1.22 12.63
CA GLU A 111 16.71 -2.38 11.75
C GLU A 111 16.09 -2.08 10.38
N LEU A 112 16.80 -2.46 9.32
CA LEU A 112 16.29 -2.48 7.95
C LEU A 112 15.83 -3.89 7.61
N PHE A 113 14.53 -4.07 7.45
CA PHE A 113 13.92 -5.29 6.92
C PHE A 113 13.73 -5.14 5.41
N THR A 114 14.14 -6.12 4.62
CA THR A 114 13.90 -6.14 3.17
C THR A 114 13.24 -7.44 2.75
N ILE A 115 12.08 -7.35 2.12
CA ILE A 115 11.40 -8.47 1.47
C ILE A 115 12.03 -8.67 0.10
N PHE A 116 12.67 -9.83 -0.07
CA PHE A 116 13.09 -10.37 -1.35
C PHE A 116 12.02 -11.32 -1.89
N GLY A 117 11.80 -11.32 -3.20
CA GLY A 117 10.95 -12.29 -3.87
C GLY A 117 11.70 -13.01 -4.98
N ARG A 118 11.44 -14.31 -5.14
CA ARG A 118 11.99 -15.12 -6.22
C ARG A 118 11.11 -15.01 -7.47
N LEU A 119 11.67 -14.58 -8.59
CA LEU A 119 10.90 -14.34 -9.80
C LEU A 119 10.88 -15.57 -10.70
N ASP A 120 10.13 -16.60 -10.29
CA ASP A 120 10.04 -17.89 -10.99
C ASP A 120 9.48 -17.77 -12.41
N GLY A 121 8.69 -16.72 -12.70
CA GLY A 121 8.26 -16.38 -14.06
C GLY A 121 9.38 -15.88 -14.98
N MET A 122 10.55 -15.54 -14.45
CA MET A 122 11.72 -15.10 -15.23
C MET A 122 12.91 -16.06 -15.08
N ARG A 123 12.63 -17.33 -14.78
CA ARG A 123 13.65 -18.39 -14.76
C ARG A 123 14.13 -18.69 -16.18
N ALA A 124 15.42 -18.46 -16.45
CA ALA A 124 16.07 -18.96 -17.65
C ALA A 124 16.30 -20.48 -17.54
N ALA A 125 16.26 -21.20 -18.66
CA ALA A 125 16.48 -22.64 -18.69
C ALA A 125 17.83 -23.00 -18.03
N GLY A 126 17.80 -23.91 -17.04
CA GLY A 126 19.00 -24.35 -16.31
C GLY A 126 19.55 -23.41 -15.23
N GLN A 127 18.94 -22.25 -14.98
CA GLN A 127 19.38 -21.35 -13.90
C GLN A 127 18.34 -21.24 -12.76
N PRO A 128 18.77 -21.00 -11.50
CA PRO A 128 17.85 -20.66 -10.42
C PRO A 128 17.12 -19.34 -10.73
N ALA A 129 15.85 -19.24 -10.36
CA ALA A 129 15.08 -18.03 -10.60
C ALA A 129 15.67 -16.83 -9.84
N PRO A 130 15.76 -15.64 -10.47
CA PRO A 130 16.45 -14.51 -9.88
C PRO A 130 15.71 -14.00 -8.64
N GLU A 131 16.42 -13.92 -7.52
CA GLU A 131 15.95 -13.23 -6.33
C GLU A 131 16.14 -11.71 -6.49
N ILE A 132 15.15 -10.94 -6.07
CA ILE A 132 15.12 -9.48 -6.18
C ILE A 132 14.57 -8.83 -4.90
N PRO A 133 15.22 -7.78 -4.37
CA PRO A 133 14.70 -7.01 -3.25
C PRO A 133 13.53 -6.14 -3.73
N LEU A 134 12.34 -6.33 -3.15
CA LEU A 134 11.11 -5.69 -3.61
C LEU A 134 10.73 -4.48 -2.76
N LEU A 135 10.79 -4.65 -1.43
CA LEU A 135 10.26 -3.69 -0.46
C LEU A 135 11.14 -3.68 0.78
N SER A 136 11.57 -2.49 1.22
CA SER A 136 12.39 -2.30 2.41
C SER A 136 11.68 -1.41 3.43
N VAL A 137 11.81 -1.74 4.71
CA VAL A 137 11.12 -1.08 5.83
C VAL A 137 12.11 -0.86 6.98
N VAL A 138 12.07 0.31 7.59
CA VAL A 138 12.84 0.61 8.81
C VAL A 138 11.97 0.49 10.06
N ARG A 139 12.40 -0.36 10.99
CA ARG A 139 11.93 -0.43 12.39
C ARG A 139 12.94 0.34 13.27
N ASP A 140 12.47 1.27 14.09
CA ASP A 140 13.28 2.06 15.03
C ASP A 140 13.00 1.58 16.46
N SER A 141 13.93 0.80 17.02
CA SER A 141 13.86 0.17 18.35
C SER A 141 14.58 0.96 19.45
N LEU A 142 14.94 2.24 19.17
CA LEU A 142 15.76 3.10 20.04
C LEU A 142 17.15 2.56 20.42
N GLY A 143 17.53 1.35 19.97
CA GLY A 143 18.77 0.66 20.37
C GLY A 143 18.60 -0.34 21.51
N ASP A 144 17.37 -0.63 21.92
CA ASP A 144 17.06 -1.67 22.89
C ASP A 144 16.31 -2.85 22.24
N ASN A 145 15.98 -3.84 23.06
CA ASN A 145 15.29 -5.08 22.68
C ASN A 145 13.80 -5.07 23.09
N ASN A 146 13.20 -3.91 23.36
CA ASN A 146 11.81 -3.80 23.82
C ASN A 146 10.83 -3.54 22.66
N PRO A 147 10.07 -4.56 22.19
CA PRO A 147 9.12 -4.39 21.08
C PRO A 147 7.95 -3.44 21.41
N GLU A 148 7.74 -3.06 22.66
CA GLU A 148 6.69 -2.11 23.06
C GLU A 148 7.04 -0.65 22.68
N ASN A 149 8.31 -0.34 22.40
CA ASN A 149 8.75 0.99 21.94
C ASN A 149 9.11 1.04 20.45
N ASP A 150 9.07 -0.10 19.76
CA ASP A 150 9.36 -0.22 18.34
C ASP A 150 8.46 0.68 17.49
N ARG A 151 9.04 1.24 16.42
CA ARG A 151 8.28 2.08 15.49
C ARG A 151 8.70 1.92 14.04
N LEU A 152 7.74 1.55 13.20
CA LEU A 152 7.91 1.60 11.75
C LEU A 152 8.02 3.07 11.28
N ARG A 153 9.08 3.38 10.53
CA ARG A 153 9.36 4.72 10.01
C ARG A 153 9.15 4.84 8.50
N TYR A 154 10.01 4.17 7.74
CA TYR A 154 10.13 4.39 6.30
C TYR A 154 9.83 3.10 5.57
N LEU A 155 9.01 3.19 4.52
CA LEU A 155 8.77 2.10 3.59
C LEU A 155 9.21 2.57 2.19
N TRP A 156 10.18 1.86 1.62
CA TRP A 156 10.61 1.97 0.24
C TRP A 156 10.05 0.77 -0.53
N MET A 157 9.63 1.02 -1.76
CA MET A 157 9.38 -0.05 -2.72
C MET A 157 10.37 0.18 -3.86
N LEU A 158 11.20 -0.81 -4.13
CA LEU A 158 12.51 -0.63 -4.77
C LEU A 158 12.43 -0.53 -6.30
N THR A 159 11.29 -0.83 -6.94
CA THR A 159 11.06 -0.50 -8.35
C THR A 159 10.56 0.95 -8.56
N TYR A 160 10.24 1.69 -7.48
CA TYR A 160 9.71 3.06 -7.55
C TYR A 160 10.83 4.11 -7.50
N MET A 161 10.89 4.99 -8.50
CA MET A 161 11.70 6.21 -8.44
C MET A 161 10.90 7.48 -8.72
N ARG A 162 11.19 8.53 -7.94
CA ARG A 162 10.74 9.91 -8.23
C ARG A 162 11.20 10.31 -9.65
N PRO A 163 10.35 11.00 -10.43
CA PRO A 163 10.72 11.42 -11.79
C PRO A 163 11.90 12.40 -11.78
N THR A 164 12.86 12.16 -12.68
CA THR A 164 13.98 13.06 -13.01
C THR A 164 13.46 14.32 -13.70
N LEU A 165 14.23 15.43 -13.70
CA LEU A 165 13.77 16.72 -14.25
C LEU A 165 13.24 16.60 -15.69
N VAL A 166 13.96 15.91 -16.58
CA VAL A 166 13.54 15.64 -17.96
C VAL A 166 12.19 14.91 -18.00
N LYS A 167 12.01 13.85 -17.20
CA LYS A 167 10.72 13.13 -17.12
C LYS A 167 9.61 13.94 -16.44
N ARG A 168 9.93 14.92 -15.57
CA ARG A 168 8.93 15.87 -15.03
C ARG A 168 8.40 16.81 -16.12
N VAL A 169 9.29 17.33 -16.97
CA VAL A 169 8.89 18.14 -18.13
C VAL A 169 8.04 17.32 -19.08
N LEU A 170 8.48 16.12 -19.48
CA LEU A 170 7.73 15.24 -20.38
C LEU A 170 6.36 14.83 -19.82
N SER A 171 6.28 14.43 -18.55
CA SER A 171 4.99 14.10 -17.92
C SER A 171 4.09 15.31 -17.65
N ALA A 172 4.59 16.53 -17.85
CA ALA A 172 3.80 17.76 -17.90
C ALA A 172 3.27 18.09 -19.31
N VAL A 173 3.82 17.51 -20.38
CA VAL A 173 3.36 17.78 -21.76
C VAL A 173 1.93 17.24 -21.94
N PRO A 174 0.93 18.09 -22.24
CA PRO A 174 -0.40 17.61 -22.57
C PRO A 174 -0.38 16.69 -23.79
N PHE A 175 -1.21 15.65 -23.76
CA PHE A 175 -1.35 14.67 -24.84
C PHE A 175 -0.15 13.73 -25.09
N LEU A 176 0.96 13.86 -24.33
CA LEU A 176 2.05 12.89 -24.35
C LEU A 176 1.66 11.61 -23.58
N TYR A 177 1.04 10.66 -24.29
CA TYR A 177 0.50 9.42 -23.74
C TYR A 177 1.26 8.17 -24.22
N GLN A 178 2.59 8.23 -24.18
CA GLN A 178 3.48 7.12 -24.54
C GLN A 178 4.50 6.91 -23.42
N HIS A 179 4.98 5.66 -23.28
CA HIS A 179 6.15 5.35 -22.46
C HIS A 179 7.36 6.13 -22.98
N VAL A 180 8.14 6.78 -22.10
CA VAL A 180 9.34 7.53 -22.52
C VAL A 180 10.58 6.95 -21.86
N GLY A 181 10.97 5.79 -22.38
CA GLY A 181 12.16 5.03 -22.02
C GLY A 181 12.17 4.56 -20.57
N ASN A 182 13.11 3.69 -20.22
CA ASN A 182 13.27 3.24 -18.84
C ASN A 182 13.94 4.31 -17.96
N LYS A 183 13.89 4.14 -16.65
CA LYS A 183 14.59 5.02 -15.69
C LYS A 183 15.93 4.42 -15.32
N THR A 184 17.01 5.14 -15.63
CA THR A 184 18.31 4.94 -15.00
C THR A 184 18.41 5.78 -13.71
N PRO A 185 19.09 5.31 -12.65
CA PRO A 185 19.33 6.11 -11.45
C PRO A 185 20.35 7.22 -11.77
N THR A 186 19.93 8.48 -11.68
CA THR A 186 20.74 9.64 -12.08
C THR A 186 21.62 10.23 -10.97
N SER A 187 21.77 9.56 -9.81
CA SER A 187 22.68 10.00 -8.73
C SER A 187 22.87 8.95 -7.65
N SER A 188 24.03 8.93 -7.01
CA SER A 188 24.41 8.17 -5.79
C SER A 188 23.73 8.67 -4.49
N ASN A 189 22.56 9.31 -4.63
CA ASN A 189 21.77 9.84 -3.52
C ASN A 189 20.81 8.78 -2.97
N ALA A 190 20.47 8.90 -1.69
CA ALA A 190 19.55 8.00 -1.00
C ALA A 190 18.19 7.87 -1.71
N PRO A 191 17.64 6.66 -1.85
CA PRO A 191 16.32 6.48 -2.48
C PRO A 191 15.23 7.15 -1.65
N ALA A 192 14.25 7.72 -2.33
CA ALA A 192 13.14 8.40 -1.67
C ALA A 192 12.10 7.39 -1.17
N PRO A 193 11.71 7.39 0.12
CA PRO A 193 10.70 6.46 0.62
C PRO A 193 9.36 6.69 -0.06
N LEU A 194 8.63 5.60 -0.27
CA LEU A 194 7.27 5.60 -0.83
C LEU A 194 6.31 6.24 0.17
N ILE A 195 6.49 5.97 1.47
CA ILE A 195 5.73 6.57 2.57
C ILE A 195 6.59 6.67 3.84
N ASP A 196 6.31 7.70 4.65
CA ASP A 196 6.72 7.83 6.04
C ASP A 196 5.54 7.39 6.92
N LEU A 197 5.64 6.20 7.49
CA LEU A 197 4.65 5.55 8.35
C LEU A 197 4.52 6.30 9.69
N ALA A 198 5.63 6.80 10.21
CA ALA A 198 5.67 7.54 11.46
C ALA A 198 5.00 8.92 11.35
N ASN A 199 5.12 9.62 10.21
CA ASN A 199 4.62 10.99 10.01
C ASN A 199 3.71 11.17 8.76
N THR A 200 2.70 10.31 8.62
CA THR A 200 1.69 10.42 7.54
C THR A 200 0.91 11.74 7.54
N LYS A 201 0.77 12.42 8.69
CA LYS A 201 0.12 13.74 8.79
C LYS A 201 0.83 14.79 7.93
N ARG A 202 2.17 14.79 7.91
CA ARG A 202 2.98 15.72 7.10
C ARG A 202 2.67 15.61 5.62
N GLN A 203 2.57 14.38 5.08
CA GLN A 203 2.18 14.14 3.70
C GLN A 203 0.76 14.64 3.42
N THR A 204 -0.16 14.44 4.37
CA THR A 204 -1.56 14.84 4.25
C THR A 204 -1.70 16.37 4.16
N TRP A 205 -0.97 17.10 5.02
CA TRP A 205 -0.87 18.56 4.95
C TRP A 205 -0.25 19.06 3.64
N ASN A 206 0.83 18.43 3.16
CA ASN A 206 1.44 18.77 1.88
C ASN A 206 0.44 18.59 0.71
N ASN A 207 -0.32 17.49 0.70
CA ASN A 207 -1.37 17.26 -0.30
C ASN A 207 -2.47 18.34 -0.25
N LEU A 208 -2.94 18.71 0.95
CA LEU A 208 -3.98 19.73 1.13
C LEU A 208 -3.50 21.12 0.72
N PHE A 209 -2.25 21.49 1.07
CA PHE A 209 -1.63 22.74 0.66
C PHE A 209 -1.48 22.83 -0.85
N TRP A 210 -0.92 21.80 -1.50
CA TRP A 210 -0.77 21.80 -2.95
C TRP A 210 -2.12 21.80 -3.69
N PHE A 211 -3.17 21.23 -3.11
CA PHE A 211 -4.54 21.34 -3.61
C PHE A 211 -5.04 22.79 -3.55
N GLY A 212 -4.91 23.46 -2.40
CA GLY A 212 -5.24 24.89 -2.26
C GLY A 212 -4.44 25.79 -3.20
N LEU A 213 -3.11 25.62 -3.25
CA LEU A 213 -2.19 26.40 -4.08
C LEU A 213 -2.48 26.25 -5.58
N GLN A 214 -2.92 25.07 -6.03
CA GLN A 214 -3.36 24.86 -7.41
C GLN A 214 -4.64 25.67 -7.71
N ASN A 215 -5.65 25.56 -6.85
CA ASN A 215 -6.96 26.16 -7.09
C ASN A 215 -6.93 27.70 -6.99
N VAL A 216 -5.98 28.28 -6.22
CA VAL A 216 -5.90 29.74 -6.01
C VAL A 216 -4.86 30.41 -6.91
N LEU A 217 -3.61 29.93 -6.93
CA LEU A 217 -2.55 30.57 -7.71
C LEU A 217 -2.50 30.02 -9.15
N PHE A 218 -2.16 28.74 -9.32
CA PHE A 218 -1.85 28.20 -10.65
C PHE A 218 -3.07 28.14 -11.59
N ASP A 219 -4.28 28.04 -11.06
CA ASP A 219 -5.50 28.09 -11.86
C ASP A 219 -5.86 29.50 -12.37
N SER A 220 -5.24 30.55 -11.79
CA SER A 220 -5.38 31.98 -12.14
C SER A 220 -4.34 32.45 -13.16
N TYR A 221 -3.11 31.92 -13.14
CA TYR A 221 -2.01 32.32 -14.03
C TYR A 221 -2.02 31.64 -15.44
N GLY A 222 -3.20 31.28 -15.95
CA GLY A 222 -3.40 30.93 -17.36
C GLY A 222 -3.25 29.45 -17.77
N ILE A 223 -3.75 29.16 -18.98
CA ILE A 223 -3.97 27.81 -19.53
C ILE A 223 -2.72 26.90 -19.59
N PRO A 224 -1.54 27.31 -20.10
CA PRO A 224 -0.43 26.38 -20.31
C PRO A 224 0.17 25.86 -19.00
N LEU A 225 0.43 26.75 -18.03
CA LEU A 225 0.89 26.38 -16.68
C LEU A 225 -0.12 25.47 -15.95
N LYS A 226 -1.41 25.80 -16.06
CA LYS A 226 -2.52 25.01 -15.50
C LYS A 226 -2.60 23.61 -16.09
N ALA A 227 -2.58 23.46 -17.41
CA ALA A 227 -2.61 22.17 -18.09
C ALA A 227 -1.38 21.33 -17.72
N ALA A 228 -0.19 21.92 -17.79
CA ALA A 228 1.07 21.22 -17.56
C ALA A 228 1.23 20.74 -16.10
N THR A 229 0.94 21.61 -15.12
CA THR A 229 1.01 21.25 -13.69
C THR A 229 -0.01 20.18 -13.31
N ARG A 230 -1.25 20.26 -13.84
CA ARG A 230 -2.29 19.26 -13.59
C ARG A 230 -1.95 17.90 -14.21
N ASN A 231 -1.44 17.87 -15.44
CA ASN A 231 -1.03 16.63 -16.12
C ASN A 231 0.17 15.98 -15.43
N TYR A 232 1.20 16.77 -15.08
CA TYR A 232 2.32 16.29 -14.28
C TYR A 232 1.88 15.65 -12.98
N ARG A 233 1.05 16.36 -12.20
CA ARG A 233 0.56 15.85 -10.90
C ARG A 233 -0.27 14.60 -11.07
N ARG A 234 -1.16 14.52 -12.06
CA ARG A 234 -1.96 13.32 -12.36
C ARG A 234 -1.04 12.13 -12.70
N ASN A 235 -0.13 12.30 -13.66
CA ASN A 235 0.81 11.24 -14.06
C ASN A 235 1.71 10.78 -12.90
N ALA A 236 2.17 11.70 -12.05
CA ALA A 236 2.97 11.39 -10.85
C ALA A 236 2.15 10.72 -9.73
N THR A 237 0.90 11.14 -9.51
CA THR A 237 -0.02 10.51 -8.55
C THR A 237 -0.41 9.11 -9.00
N ASP A 238 -0.74 8.94 -10.28
CA ASP A 238 -1.07 7.65 -10.90
C ASP A 238 0.14 6.70 -10.86
N TYR A 239 1.35 7.20 -11.18
CA TYR A 239 2.58 6.44 -11.05
C TYR A 239 2.79 5.98 -9.60
N ARG A 240 2.64 6.89 -8.62
CA ARG A 240 2.77 6.52 -7.20
C ARG A 240 1.69 5.53 -6.74
N ALA A 241 0.45 5.69 -7.22
CA ALA A 241 -0.66 4.82 -6.87
C ALA A 241 -0.43 3.38 -7.35
N ALA A 242 0.07 3.19 -8.57
CA ALA A 242 0.44 1.86 -9.08
C ALA A 242 1.48 1.16 -8.18
N HIS A 243 2.51 1.88 -7.70
CA HIS A 243 3.53 1.29 -6.82
C HIS A 243 3.04 1.10 -5.37
N ILE A 244 2.02 1.86 -4.93
CA ILE A 244 1.30 1.59 -3.67
C ILE A 244 0.46 0.31 -3.79
N THR A 245 -0.21 0.08 -4.93
CA THR A 245 -0.88 -1.20 -5.21
C THR A 245 0.13 -2.33 -5.24
N GLN A 246 1.20 -2.23 -6.03
CA GLN A 246 2.27 -3.23 -6.11
C GLN A 246 2.80 -3.61 -4.72
N ALA A 247 3.09 -2.61 -3.86
CA ALA A 247 3.49 -2.85 -2.48
C ALA A 247 2.41 -3.55 -1.63
N LEU A 248 1.13 -3.20 -1.79
CA LEU A 248 0.02 -3.86 -1.10
C LEU A 248 -0.17 -5.31 -1.54
N SER A 249 0.01 -5.62 -2.82
CA SER A 249 -0.09 -6.98 -3.36
C SER A 249 1.09 -7.83 -2.87
N ILE A 250 2.32 -7.30 -2.89
CA ILE A 250 3.50 -7.98 -2.30
C ILE A 250 3.29 -8.26 -0.81
N LEU A 251 2.86 -7.26 -0.03
CA LEU A 251 2.59 -7.43 1.40
C LEU A 251 1.45 -8.43 1.66
N GLY A 252 0.40 -8.43 0.82
CA GLY A 252 -0.71 -9.37 0.92
C GLY A 252 -0.29 -10.81 0.62
N SER A 253 0.42 -11.04 -0.48
CA SER A 253 0.89 -12.38 -0.83
C SER A 253 1.95 -12.91 0.17
N TYR A 254 2.81 -12.05 0.71
CA TYR A 254 3.73 -12.42 1.80
C TYR A 254 3.00 -12.85 3.08
N ASP A 255 1.98 -12.07 3.49
CA ASP A 255 1.14 -12.36 4.67
C ASP A 255 0.40 -13.70 4.51
N ASN A 256 -0.30 -13.87 3.38
CA ASN A 256 -1.06 -15.08 3.06
C ASN A 256 -0.19 -16.34 2.99
N LEU A 257 0.99 -16.27 2.35
CA LEU A 257 1.90 -17.41 2.25
C LEU A 257 2.53 -17.76 3.61
N ARG A 258 2.83 -16.78 4.45
CA ARG A 258 3.32 -17.02 5.81
C ARG A 258 2.25 -17.63 6.70
N GLN A 259 0.99 -17.19 6.57
CA GLN A 259 -0.14 -17.80 7.29
C GLN A 259 -0.29 -19.26 6.88
N ARG A 260 -0.39 -19.55 5.58
CA ARG A 260 -0.46 -20.94 5.08
C ARG A 260 0.70 -21.82 5.58
N ALA A 261 1.94 -21.33 5.54
CA ALA A 261 3.11 -22.08 6.02
C ALA A 261 3.06 -22.37 7.54
N ARG A 262 2.46 -21.48 8.34
CA ARG A 262 2.21 -21.72 9.77
C ARG A 262 1.11 -22.77 9.94
N ASP A 263 -0.02 -22.60 9.27
CA ASP A 263 -1.16 -23.53 9.34
C ASP A 263 -0.73 -24.96 8.94
N GLU A 264 0.05 -25.10 7.87
CA GLU A 264 0.66 -26.37 7.44
C GLU A 264 1.60 -26.95 8.52
N SER A 265 2.43 -26.12 9.17
CA SER A 265 3.31 -26.58 10.25
C SER A 265 2.55 -27.00 11.52
N GLU A 266 1.43 -26.34 11.85
CA GLU A 266 0.56 -26.71 12.97
C GLU A 266 -0.21 -28.01 12.69
N LEU A 267 -0.66 -28.22 11.44
CA LEU A 267 -1.27 -29.47 11.00
C LEU A 267 -0.28 -30.64 11.03
N LEU A 268 0.96 -30.43 10.57
CA LEU A 268 2.02 -31.45 10.65
C LEU A 268 2.35 -31.79 12.12
N ALA A 269 2.54 -30.79 12.98
CA ALA A 269 2.77 -31.02 14.41
C ALA A 269 1.60 -31.76 15.09
N SER A 270 0.36 -31.42 14.72
CA SER A 270 -0.85 -32.11 15.22
C SER A 270 -0.91 -33.56 14.74
N SER A 271 -0.56 -33.83 13.48
CA SER A 271 -0.52 -35.19 12.93
C SER A 271 0.56 -36.06 13.61
N GLN A 272 1.70 -35.47 13.95
CA GLN A 272 2.79 -36.15 14.65
C GLN A 272 2.43 -36.44 16.12
N MET A 273 1.76 -35.52 16.81
CA MET A 273 1.22 -35.77 18.14
C MET A 273 0.14 -36.87 18.14
N LEU A 274 -0.68 -36.98 17.08
CA LEU A 274 -1.65 -38.06 16.93
C LEU A 274 -0.96 -39.42 16.70
N SER A 275 0.10 -39.49 15.90
CA SER A 275 0.87 -40.75 15.74
C SER A 275 1.61 -41.17 17.01
N ASP A 276 2.17 -40.22 17.77
CA ASP A 276 2.85 -40.50 19.04
C ASP A 276 1.85 -40.94 20.14
N SER A 277 0.58 -40.53 20.02
CA SER A 277 -0.51 -40.95 20.91
C SER A 277 -0.95 -42.40 20.71
N GLU A 278 -0.80 -42.96 19.50
CA GLU A 278 -1.13 -44.38 19.23
C GLU A 278 -0.02 -45.35 19.68
N SER A 279 1.19 -44.86 19.95
CA SER A 279 2.35 -45.69 20.32
C SER A 279 2.66 -45.75 21.82
N SER A 280 1.86 -45.12 22.69
CA SER A 280 2.17 -45.01 24.13
C SER A 280 1.01 -45.40 25.06
N ALA A 281 1.28 -46.39 25.92
CA ALA A 281 0.32 -46.93 26.90
C ALA A 281 0.04 -45.94 28.05
N PRO A 282 -1.08 -46.07 28.79
CA PRO A 282 -1.63 -44.97 29.57
C PRO A 282 -0.90 -44.77 30.90
N ASN A 283 -0.09 -43.70 30.99
CA ASN A 283 0.22 -42.99 32.24
C ASN A 283 0.97 -41.67 31.99
N ALA A 284 0.33 -40.74 31.27
CA ALA A 284 0.68 -39.33 31.31
C ALA A 284 -0.60 -38.51 31.10
N VAL A 285 -0.97 -37.66 32.07
CA VAL A 285 -2.05 -36.68 31.90
C VAL A 285 -1.48 -35.49 31.11
N PRO A 286 -1.92 -35.24 29.86
CA PRO A 286 -1.51 -34.04 29.15
C PRO A 286 -2.48 -32.92 29.55
N ILE A 287 -2.01 -31.95 30.34
CA ILE A 287 -2.77 -30.72 30.57
C ILE A 287 -2.85 -29.98 29.23
N SER A 288 -4.05 -29.88 28.69
CA SER A 288 -4.33 -29.37 27.36
C SER A 288 -4.48 -27.84 27.37
N ASP A 289 -3.35 -27.13 27.32
CA ASP A 289 -3.28 -25.69 27.04
C ASP A 289 -3.65 -25.39 25.57
N VAL A 290 -4.94 -25.53 25.26
CA VAL A 290 -5.54 -25.18 23.97
C VAL A 290 -5.85 -23.68 23.95
N LYS A 291 -5.33 -22.99 22.91
CA LYS A 291 -5.46 -21.54 22.62
C LYS A 291 -4.59 -20.58 23.45
N THR A 292 -3.27 -20.69 23.30
CA THR A 292 -2.41 -19.51 23.22
C THR A 292 -1.78 -19.40 21.83
N PRO A 293 -1.89 -18.27 21.10
CA PRO A 293 -1.05 -18.02 19.94
C PRO A 293 0.39 -17.85 20.46
N ARG A 294 1.21 -18.91 20.34
CA ARG A 294 2.53 -18.95 20.97
C ARG A 294 3.39 -17.77 20.50
N LEU A 295 3.85 -17.00 21.46
CA LEU A 295 4.48 -15.67 21.34
C LEU A 295 5.94 -15.73 20.85
N ALA A 296 6.24 -16.61 19.88
CA ALA A 296 7.59 -17.09 19.57
C ALA A 296 8.01 -16.98 18.09
N ASP A 297 7.42 -16.06 17.31
CA ASP A 297 7.85 -15.78 15.92
C ASP A 297 8.54 -14.40 15.78
N LEU A 298 9.31 -14.04 16.83
CA LEU A 298 10.04 -12.77 17.01
C LEU A 298 11.38 -12.70 16.25
N GLY A 299 11.80 -13.76 15.56
CA GLY A 299 13.19 -13.92 15.10
C GLY A 299 13.57 -13.26 13.76
N SER A 300 12.66 -13.22 12.78
CA SER A 300 13.06 -13.00 11.36
C SER A 300 12.14 -12.11 10.50
N GLY A 301 10.95 -11.73 10.98
CA GLY A 301 9.94 -11.07 10.16
C GLY A 301 9.16 -9.93 10.83
N PHE A 302 8.19 -9.40 10.10
CA PHE A 302 7.24 -8.39 10.60
C PHE A 302 6.22 -9.03 11.56
N THR A 303 5.71 -8.31 12.54
CA THR A 303 4.55 -8.79 13.33
C THR A 303 3.24 -8.62 12.55
N ALA A 304 2.17 -9.30 12.97
CA ALA A 304 0.85 -9.12 12.36
C ALA A 304 0.36 -7.66 12.48
N GLY A 305 0.61 -7.02 13.62
CA GLY A 305 0.28 -5.60 13.83
C GLY A 305 1.10 -4.64 12.95
N GLU A 306 2.37 -4.95 12.70
CA GLU A 306 3.21 -4.20 11.75
C GLU A 306 2.72 -4.35 10.30
N MET A 307 2.38 -5.58 9.88
CA MET A 307 1.78 -5.84 8.57
C MET A 307 0.46 -5.08 8.40
N LEU A 308 -0.37 -5.06 9.44
CA LEU A 308 -1.62 -4.30 9.47
C LEU A 308 -1.36 -2.79 9.37
N GLU A 309 -0.43 -2.22 10.14
CA GLU A 309 -0.08 -0.80 10.02
C GLU A 309 0.43 -0.47 8.61
N MET A 310 1.36 -1.24 8.05
CA MET A 310 1.88 -0.99 6.70
C MET A 310 0.78 -1.00 5.65
N ARG A 311 -0.07 -2.04 5.64
CA ARG A 311 -1.21 -2.16 4.71
C ARG A 311 -2.20 -1.00 4.90
N ALA A 312 -2.63 -0.73 6.13
CA ALA A 312 -3.56 0.36 6.43
C ALA A 312 -3.01 1.73 6.02
N ARG A 313 -1.75 2.03 6.36
CA ARG A 313 -1.06 3.30 6.03
C ARG A 313 -0.94 3.49 4.52
N LEU A 314 -0.56 2.45 3.77
CA LEU A 314 -0.52 2.49 2.31
C LEU A 314 -1.90 2.76 1.70
N ILE A 315 -2.95 2.04 2.14
CA ILE A 315 -4.34 2.27 1.71
C ILE A 315 -4.77 3.71 2.02
N LEU A 316 -4.57 4.17 3.26
CA LEU A 316 -4.94 5.49 3.71
C LEU A 316 -4.19 6.59 2.96
N SER A 317 -2.93 6.39 2.59
CA SER A 317 -2.11 7.38 1.87
C SER A 317 -2.67 7.84 0.52
N THR A 318 -3.57 7.04 -0.08
CA THR A 318 -4.31 7.36 -1.30
C THR A 318 -5.52 8.30 -1.06
N LYS A 319 -5.96 8.46 0.19
CA LYS A 319 -7.10 9.30 0.59
C LYS A 319 -6.63 10.69 1.03
N LEU A 320 -7.40 11.72 0.68
CA LEU A 320 -7.07 13.13 0.97
C LEU A 320 -6.84 13.45 2.46
N LEU A 321 -7.51 12.75 3.38
CA LEU A 321 -7.37 12.93 4.83
C LEU A 321 -6.70 11.71 5.51
N GLY A 322 -6.05 10.86 4.72
CA GLY A 322 -5.56 9.54 5.15
C GLY A 322 -4.66 9.53 6.38
N GLY A 323 -3.69 10.45 6.47
CA GLY A 323 -2.74 10.49 7.59
C GLY A 323 -3.30 11.01 8.91
N PHE A 324 -4.57 11.45 8.95
CA PHE A 324 -5.24 11.78 10.21
C PHE A 324 -5.84 10.55 10.91
N TYR A 325 -6.07 9.45 10.18
CA TYR A 325 -6.53 8.20 10.75
C TYR A 325 -5.39 7.49 11.51
N GLY A 326 -5.68 7.07 12.74
CA GLY A 326 -4.77 6.33 13.60
C GLY A 326 -5.05 4.82 13.63
N PRO A 327 -4.33 4.07 14.50
CA PRO A 327 -4.46 2.63 14.66
C PRO A 327 -5.91 2.15 14.83
N ASP A 328 -6.73 2.94 15.50
CA ASP A 328 -8.17 2.76 15.69
C ASP A 328 -8.98 2.39 14.43
N TRP A 329 -8.47 2.73 13.25
CA TRP A 329 -9.11 2.51 11.96
C TRP A 329 -8.38 1.49 11.06
N PHE A 330 -7.20 1.00 11.46
CA PHE A 330 -6.35 0.21 10.56
C PHE A 330 -7.01 -1.08 10.13
N ASP A 331 -7.43 -1.90 11.09
CA ASP A 331 -8.17 -3.15 10.87
C ASP A 331 -9.38 -2.93 9.94
N PHE A 332 -10.33 -2.09 10.36
CA PHE A 332 -11.49 -1.71 9.54
C PHE A 332 -11.12 -1.24 8.12
N THR A 333 -10.03 -0.48 7.94
CA THR A 333 -9.62 -0.02 6.60
C THR A 333 -9.01 -1.11 5.74
N VAL A 334 -8.35 -2.11 6.33
CA VAL A 334 -7.80 -3.27 5.63
C VAL A 334 -8.92 -4.25 5.32
N ILE A 335 -9.69 -4.71 6.33
CA ILE A 335 -10.86 -5.59 6.16
C ILE A 335 -11.82 -5.02 5.11
N LYS A 336 -12.24 -3.75 5.23
CA LYS A 336 -13.18 -3.14 4.27
C LYS A 336 -12.62 -3.04 2.85
N ARG A 337 -11.29 -2.95 2.68
CA ARG A 337 -10.68 -3.00 1.35
C ARG A 337 -10.64 -4.45 0.83
N SER A 338 -10.24 -5.40 1.67
CA SER A 338 -10.17 -6.82 1.32
C SER A 338 -11.55 -7.36 0.92
N MET A 339 -12.58 -7.17 1.74
CA MET A 339 -13.96 -7.57 1.43
C MET A 339 -14.42 -6.97 0.10
N ALA A 340 -14.30 -5.65 -0.07
CA ALA A 340 -14.71 -4.99 -1.30
C ALA A 340 -13.92 -5.43 -2.55
N ALA A 341 -12.68 -5.92 -2.39
CA ALA A 341 -11.90 -6.53 -3.46
C ALA A 341 -12.40 -7.94 -3.76
N THR A 342 -12.56 -8.80 -2.75
CA THR A 342 -13.10 -10.16 -2.90
C THR A 342 -14.50 -10.15 -3.53
N ASP A 343 -15.39 -9.27 -3.08
CA ASP A 343 -16.74 -9.11 -3.64
C ASP A 343 -16.67 -8.70 -5.13
N SER A 344 -15.79 -7.75 -5.46
CA SER A 344 -15.61 -7.28 -6.85
C SER A 344 -15.02 -8.39 -7.74
N ILE A 345 -14.03 -9.11 -7.25
CA ILE A 345 -13.37 -10.21 -7.96
C ILE A 345 -14.34 -11.36 -8.19
N GLY A 346 -15.05 -11.84 -7.17
CA GLY A 346 -16.04 -12.92 -7.29
C GLY A 346 -17.18 -12.56 -8.24
N HIS A 347 -17.71 -11.34 -8.14
CA HIS A 347 -18.76 -10.84 -9.03
C HIS A 347 -18.28 -10.77 -10.49
N ASN A 348 -17.10 -10.20 -10.73
CA ASN A 348 -16.53 -10.10 -12.07
C ASN A 348 -16.11 -11.44 -12.66
N TRP A 349 -15.60 -12.35 -11.83
CA TRP A 349 -15.24 -13.72 -12.19
C TRP A 349 -16.45 -14.45 -12.75
N GLU A 350 -17.55 -14.47 -11.99
CA GLU A 350 -18.77 -15.18 -12.39
C GLU A 350 -19.41 -14.54 -13.63
N MET A 351 -19.47 -13.20 -13.67
CA MET A 351 -20.01 -12.46 -14.81
C MET A 351 -19.20 -12.69 -16.10
N LEU A 352 -17.86 -12.77 -16.00
CA LEU A 352 -16.99 -13.03 -17.15
C LEU A 352 -17.04 -14.50 -17.57
N ARG A 353 -17.10 -15.43 -16.62
CA ARG A 353 -17.22 -16.87 -16.85
C ARG A 353 -18.54 -17.20 -17.56
N GLN A 354 -19.69 -16.81 -16.98
CA GLN A 354 -21.00 -17.00 -17.60
C GLN A 354 -21.05 -16.39 -19.00
N ARG A 355 -20.44 -15.21 -19.20
CA ARG A 355 -20.43 -14.59 -20.53
C ARG A 355 -19.53 -15.32 -21.51
N ALA A 356 -18.36 -15.80 -21.09
CA ALA A 356 -17.49 -16.60 -21.95
C ALA A 356 -18.21 -17.87 -22.41
N GLU A 357 -18.81 -18.61 -21.47
CA GLU A 357 -19.58 -19.84 -21.75
C GLU A 357 -20.75 -19.59 -22.71
N THR A 358 -21.55 -18.54 -22.45
CA THR A 358 -22.68 -18.14 -23.32
C THR A 358 -22.23 -17.82 -24.75
N GLU A 359 -21.03 -17.27 -24.91
CA GLU A 359 -20.46 -16.87 -26.20
C GLU A 359 -19.69 -18.02 -26.88
N GLY A 360 -19.53 -19.18 -26.23
CA GLY A 360 -18.73 -20.30 -26.73
C GLY A 360 -17.22 -20.08 -26.65
N LEU A 361 -16.75 -19.35 -25.62
CA LEU A 361 -15.35 -19.05 -25.33
C LEU A 361 -14.89 -19.77 -24.06
N TYR A 362 -13.61 -20.16 -24.02
CA TYR A 362 -13.02 -20.81 -22.86
C TYR A 362 -12.52 -19.76 -21.86
N PHE A 363 -12.96 -19.86 -20.61
CA PHE A 363 -12.53 -19.01 -19.50
C PHE A 363 -11.40 -19.67 -18.71
N GLN A 364 -10.28 -18.96 -18.51
CA GLN A 364 -9.20 -19.37 -17.63
C GLN A 364 -8.94 -18.32 -16.55
N PRO A 365 -9.09 -18.62 -15.25
CA PRO A 365 -8.58 -17.77 -14.19
C PRO A 365 -7.04 -17.84 -14.16
N LEU A 366 -6.39 -16.71 -13.92
CA LEU A 366 -4.95 -16.62 -13.67
C LEU A 366 -4.72 -16.29 -12.19
N THR A 367 -4.01 -17.16 -11.50
CA THR A 367 -3.77 -17.07 -10.06
C THR A 367 -2.45 -16.37 -9.72
N MET A 368 -2.50 -15.56 -8.67
CA MET A 368 -1.35 -15.05 -7.94
C MET A 368 -0.70 -16.17 -7.10
N PRO A 369 0.56 -16.00 -6.63
CA PRO A 369 1.23 -16.99 -5.78
C PRO A 369 0.51 -17.32 -4.46
N ASP A 370 -0.33 -16.42 -3.95
CA ASP A 370 -1.17 -16.68 -2.78
C ASP A 370 -2.41 -17.55 -3.08
N GLY A 371 -2.69 -17.82 -4.36
CA GLY A 371 -3.84 -18.58 -4.86
C GLY A 371 -5.02 -17.71 -5.32
N THR A 372 -4.97 -16.38 -5.15
CA THR A 372 -6.09 -15.51 -5.55
C THR A 372 -6.13 -15.32 -7.07
N ALA A 373 -7.31 -15.52 -7.68
CA ALA A 373 -7.54 -15.29 -9.10
C ALA A 373 -7.87 -13.82 -9.36
N THR A 374 -6.85 -12.96 -9.52
CA THR A 374 -7.03 -11.52 -9.78
C THR A 374 -7.29 -11.20 -11.25
N HIS A 375 -6.93 -12.11 -12.15
CA HIS A 375 -7.01 -11.93 -13.60
C HIS A 375 -7.70 -13.13 -14.27
N ALA A 376 -8.22 -12.92 -15.48
CA ALA A 376 -8.78 -13.98 -16.31
C ALA A 376 -8.46 -13.78 -17.79
N LEU A 377 -8.14 -14.88 -18.46
CA LEU A 377 -7.80 -14.96 -19.87
C LEU A 377 -8.89 -15.72 -20.62
N LEU A 378 -9.40 -15.13 -21.70
CA LEU A 378 -10.35 -15.78 -22.59
C LEU A 378 -9.64 -16.37 -23.80
N TRP A 379 -10.05 -17.57 -24.19
CA TRP A 379 -9.52 -18.30 -25.35
C TRP A 379 -10.63 -18.70 -26.31
N ILE A 380 -10.24 -18.95 -27.56
CA ILE A 380 -11.09 -19.54 -28.60
C ILE A 380 -10.41 -20.80 -29.15
N ALA A 381 -11.18 -21.86 -29.39
CA ALA A 381 -10.69 -23.02 -30.11
C ALA A 381 -10.59 -22.71 -31.61
N LYS A 382 -9.46 -23.04 -32.22
CA LYS A 382 -9.22 -22.81 -33.65
C LYS A 382 -10.18 -23.59 -34.55
N SER A 383 -10.65 -24.76 -34.08
CA SER A 383 -11.72 -25.56 -34.71
C SER A 383 -13.01 -24.75 -34.92
N ASP A 384 -13.38 -23.95 -33.92
CA ASP A 384 -14.68 -23.28 -33.87
C ASP A 384 -14.74 -22.04 -34.77
N LEU A 385 -13.59 -21.54 -35.23
CA LEU A 385 -13.49 -20.42 -36.19
C LEU A 385 -14.08 -20.74 -37.58
N SER A 386 -14.32 -22.03 -37.85
CA SER A 386 -15.08 -22.49 -39.02
C SER A 386 -16.58 -22.18 -38.92
N GLN A 387 -17.12 -22.00 -37.70
CA GLN A 387 -18.55 -21.80 -37.44
C GLN A 387 -18.92 -20.32 -37.52
N THR A 388 -19.42 -19.87 -38.68
CA THR A 388 -19.66 -18.45 -38.97
C THR A 388 -20.98 -17.88 -38.43
N ASN A 389 -21.89 -18.73 -37.92
CA ASN A 389 -23.27 -18.34 -37.57
C ASN A 389 -23.53 -18.17 -36.06
N ARG A 390 -22.49 -18.13 -35.21
CA ARG A 390 -22.65 -17.83 -33.78
C ARG A 390 -22.99 -16.34 -33.59
N ARG A 391 -23.95 -16.03 -32.70
CA ARG A 391 -24.29 -14.64 -32.33
C ARG A 391 -23.34 -14.16 -31.24
N PHE A 392 -22.68 -13.02 -31.43
CA PHE A 392 -21.74 -12.45 -30.46
C PHE A 392 -22.20 -11.10 -29.89
N GLY A 393 -22.17 -10.95 -28.56
CA GLY A 393 -22.52 -9.71 -27.85
C GLY A 393 -21.32 -8.83 -27.51
N ASN A 394 -20.83 -8.07 -28.49
CA ASN A 394 -19.64 -7.20 -28.37
C ASN A 394 -19.62 -6.20 -27.19
N ARG A 395 -20.79 -5.78 -26.68
CA ARG A 395 -20.89 -4.71 -25.67
C ARG A 395 -20.31 -5.07 -24.31
N PHE A 396 -20.37 -6.34 -23.89
CA PHE A 396 -19.91 -6.75 -22.57
C PHE A 396 -18.40 -7.00 -22.55
N LEU A 397 -17.94 -7.91 -23.42
CA LEU A 397 -16.54 -8.30 -23.49
C LEU A 397 -15.66 -7.16 -24.04
N ASN A 398 -16.24 -6.13 -24.67
CA ASN A 398 -15.52 -4.95 -25.14
C ASN A 398 -14.44 -5.22 -26.22
N ILE A 399 -14.56 -6.38 -26.87
CA ILE A 399 -13.73 -6.87 -27.97
C ILE A 399 -14.58 -7.09 -29.23
N SER A 400 -13.94 -7.15 -30.41
CA SER A 400 -14.62 -7.44 -31.69
C SER A 400 -15.19 -8.86 -31.77
N ASP A 401 -16.21 -9.08 -32.60
CA ASP A 401 -16.82 -10.40 -32.87
C ASP A 401 -15.75 -11.41 -33.35
N PRO A 402 -15.41 -12.45 -32.56
CA PRO A 402 -14.34 -13.38 -32.91
C PRO A 402 -14.73 -14.34 -34.04
N TRP A 403 -16.02 -14.66 -34.21
CA TRP A 403 -16.50 -15.61 -35.22
C TRP A 403 -16.40 -15.06 -36.66
N LYS A 404 -16.36 -13.73 -36.77
CA LYS A 404 -16.25 -12.98 -38.03
C LYS A 404 -14.88 -12.32 -38.24
N ASP A 405 -13.95 -12.50 -37.31
CA ASP A 405 -12.63 -11.89 -37.39
C ASP A 405 -11.68 -12.70 -38.28
N HIS A 406 -11.42 -12.20 -39.49
CA HIS A 406 -10.48 -12.83 -40.43
C HIS A 406 -9.06 -12.98 -39.85
N ARG A 407 -8.66 -12.15 -38.86
CA ARG A 407 -7.34 -12.24 -38.21
C ARG A 407 -7.17 -13.52 -37.39
N LEU A 408 -8.27 -14.06 -36.85
CA LEU A 408 -8.23 -15.30 -36.08
C LEU A 408 -8.12 -16.53 -36.98
N ARG A 409 -8.72 -16.50 -38.18
CA ARG A 409 -8.61 -17.59 -39.16
C ARG A 409 -7.19 -17.74 -39.68
N ASN A 410 -6.51 -16.61 -39.88
CA ASN A 410 -5.11 -16.55 -40.33
C ASN A 410 -4.18 -16.17 -39.17
N TRP A 411 -4.41 -16.72 -37.98
CA TRP A 411 -3.68 -16.35 -36.77
C TRP A 411 -2.22 -16.81 -36.82
N THR A 412 -1.29 -15.86 -36.74
CA THR A 412 0.17 -16.09 -36.71
C THR A 412 0.80 -15.79 -35.35
N GLY A 413 -0.01 -15.45 -34.34
CA GLY A 413 0.46 -15.17 -32.98
C GLY A 413 0.56 -16.45 -32.13
N TYR A 414 0.77 -16.26 -30.83
CA TYR A 414 0.81 -17.36 -29.87
C TYR A 414 -0.47 -18.24 -29.92
N SER A 415 -0.30 -19.56 -29.89
CA SER A 415 -1.35 -20.55 -29.68
C SER A 415 -0.85 -21.64 -28.73
N GLN A 416 -1.76 -22.32 -28.03
CA GLN A 416 -1.42 -23.40 -27.11
C GLN A 416 -2.36 -24.59 -27.32
N VAL A 417 -1.81 -25.79 -27.47
CA VAL A 417 -2.61 -27.03 -27.46
C VAL A 417 -2.92 -27.38 -26.00
N ARG A 418 -4.19 -27.64 -25.71
CA ARG A 418 -4.64 -28.19 -24.42
C ARG A 418 -5.50 -29.42 -24.61
N TYR A 419 -5.49 -30.28 -23.61
CA TYR A 419 -6.22 -31.53 -23.63
C TYR A 419 -7.50 -31.38 -22.81
N PHE A 420 -8.60 -31.88 -23.37
CA PHE A 420 -9.92 -31.87 -22.74
C PHE A 420 -10.53 -33.27 -22.78
N ASP A 421 -11.41 -33.58 -21.83
CA ASP A 421 -12.23 -34.79 -21.90
C ASP A 421 -13.44 -34.60 -22.87
N GLN A 422 -14.36 -35.57 -22.87
CA GLN A 422 -15.62 -35.49 -23.63
C GLN A 422 -16.57 -34.39 -23.09
N ASP A 423 -16.48 -34.07 -21.80
CA ASP A 423 -17.27 -33.06 -21.09
C ASP A 423 -16.72 -31.63 -21.21
N ASN A 424 -15.63 -31.41 -21.95
CA ASN A 424 -14.88 -30.14 -22.06
C ASN A 424 -14.14 -29.69 -20.79
N ARG A 425 -13.82 -30.61 -19.87
CA ARG A 425 -13.00 -30.32 -18.69
C ARG A 425 -11.52 -30.47 -19.05
N PRO A 426 -10.61 -29.62 -18.55
CA PRO A 426 -9.18 -29.79 -18.78
C PRO A 426 -8.68 -31.11 -18.21
N THR A 427 -7.96 -31.90 -19.01
CA THR A 427 -7.34 -33.17 -18.62
C THR A 427 -5.86 -33.20 -19.02
N ASN A 428 -5.14 -34.24 -18.60
CA ASN A 428 -3.73 -34.45 -18.93
C ASN A 428 -3.57 -35.34 -20.17
N THR A 429 -2.37 -35.35 -20.76
CA THR A 429 -2.01 -36.17 -21.93
C THR A 429 -2.12 -37.68 -21.73
N GLY A 430 -2.18 -38.16 -20.48
CA GLY A 430 -2.25 -39.59 -20.14
C GLY A 430 -3.67 -40.17 -20.06
N ASP A 431 -4.71 -39.36 -20.23
CA ASP A 431 -6.11 -39.80 -20.22
C ASP A 431 -6.50 -40.37 -21.61
N PRO A 432 -7.00 -41.61 -21.73
CA PRO A 432 -7.40 -42.20 -23.01
C PRO A 432 -8.49 -41.43 -23.77
N GLN A 433 -9.25 -40.57 -23.09
CA GLN A 433 -10.30 -39.75 -23.70
C GLN A 433 -9.84 -38.30 -23.97
N ALA A 434 -8.57 -37.99 -23.74
CA ALA A 434 -8.00 -36.66 -23.95
C ALA A 434 -7.99 -36.24 -25.43
N ARG A 435 -8.80 -35.25 -25.79
CA ARG A 435 -8.79 -34.62 -27.12
C ARG A 435 -7.92 -33.34 -27.13
N PRO A 436 -6.91 -33.23 -28.00
CA PRO A 436 -6.12 -32.01 -28.15
C PRO A 436 -6.94 -30.93 -28.87
N ILE A 437 -6.98 -29.74 -28.29
CA ILE A 437 -7.63 -28.54 -28.86
C ILE A 437 -6.58 -27.42 -28.92
N GLU A 438 -6.33 -26.89 -30.12
CA GLU A 438 -5.49 -25.69 -30.29
C GLU A 438 -6.30 -24.44 -29.92
N LEU A 439 -5.85 -23.77 -28.86
CA LEU A 439 -6.46 -22.56 -28.31
C LEU A 439 -5.66 -21.31 -28.69
N ILE A 440 -6.38 -20.26 -29.09
CA ILE A 440 -5.84 -18.93 -29.39
C ILE A 440 -6.30 -17.96 -28.27
N PRO A 441 -5.39 -17.17 -27.65
CA PRO A 441 -5.77 -16.20 -26.64
C PRO A 441 -6.52 -15.03 -27.30
N LEU A 442 -7.67 -14.65 -26.77
CA LEU A 442 -8.48 -13.54 -27.26
C LEU A 442 -8.23 -12.24 -26.49
N ALA A 443 -8.36 -12.30 -25.16
CA ALA A 443 -8.40 -11.12 -24.32
C ALA A 443 -8.12 -11.43 -22.85
N LEU A 444 -7.37 -10.55 -22.20
CA LEU A 444 -7.01 -10.61 -20.78
C LEU A 444 -7.75 -9.53 -20.00
N TYR A 445 -8.33 -9.89 -18.86
CA TYR A 445 -9.12 -9.01 -17.99
C TYR A 445 -8.58 -9.00 -16.56
N GLY A 446 -8.65 -7.83 -15.91
CA GLY A 446 -8.51 -7.67 -14.47
C GLY A 446 -9.87 -7.80 -13.79
N LEU A 447 -9.94 -8.55 -12.69
CA LEU A 447 -11.18 -8.83 -11.95
C LEU A 447 -11.36 -7.90 -10.73
N ASP A 448 -10.36 -7.11 -10.37
CA ASP A 448 -10.37 -6.19 -9.20
C ASP A 448 -11.29 -4.95 -9.36
N HIS A 449 -11.74 -4.67 -10.60
CA HIS A 449 -12.46 -3.44 -10.92
C HIS A 449 -13.94 -3.47 -10.46
N ARG A 450 -14.33 -2.56 -9.57
CA ARG A 450 -15.63 -2.46 -8.84
C ARG A 450 -16.97 -2.55 -9.61
N LYS A 451 -17.01 -2.77 -10.93
CA LYS A 451 -18.27 -2.74 -11.72
C LYS A 451 -18.38 -3.78 -12.82
N ILE A 452 -17.30 -3.95 -13.58
CA ILE A 452 -17.17 -4.93 -14.67
C ILE A 452 -15.70 -5.36 -14.74
N PRO A 453 -15.39 -6.53 -15.34
CA PRO A 453 -14.02 -6.91 -15.67
C PRO A 453 -13.33 -5.85 -16.55
N ALA A 454 -12.12 -5.45 -16.18
CA ALA A 454 -11.36 -4.43 -16.91
C ALA A 454 -10.56 -5.09 -18.05
N LEU A 455 -10.91 -4.84 -19.32
CA LEU A 455 -10.14 -5.34 -20.48
C LEU A 455 -8.73 -4.73 -20.50
N LEU A 456 -7.72 -5.54 -20.16
CA LEU A 456 -6.33 -5.13 -20.04
C LEU A 456 -5.58 -5.24 -21.37
N ILE A 457 -5.73 -6.38 -22.06
CA ILE A 457 -5.09 -6.70 -23.34
C ILE A 457 -6.12 -7.33 -24.26
N ASP A 458 -6.15 -6.88 -25.52
CA ASP A 458 -6.81 -7.55 -26.63
C ASP A 458 -5.70 -8.09 -27.55
N PHE A 459 -5.68 -9.41 -27.78
CA PHE A 459 -4.62 -10.04 -28.56
C PHE A 459 -4.76 -9.71 -30.07
N ARG A 460 -5.92 -9.24 -30.53
CA ARG A 460 -6.19 -8.98 -31.96
C ARG A 460 -6.06 -7.50 -32.35
N ASP A 461 -6.23 -6.59 -31.39
CA ASP A 461 -5.87 -5.17 -31.50
C ASP A 461 -5.20 -4.71 -30.21
N GLY A 462 -3.87 -4.78 -30.15
CA GLY A 462 -3.08 -4.34 -28.98
C GLY A 462 -3.26 -2.85 -28.64
N LEU A 463 -3.88 -2.05 -29.51
CA LEU A 463 -4.20 -0.66 -29.24
C LEU A 463 -5.68 -0.44 -28.82
N ASN A 464 -6.55 -1.46 -28.84
CA ASN A 464 -7.97 -1.31 -28.44
C ASN A 464 -8.12 -0.77 -27.00
N PRO A 465 -7.51 -1.38 -25.96
CA PRO A 465 -7.54 -0.83 -24.59
C PRO A 465 -7.01 0.61 -24.54
N LYS A 466 -5.90 0.87 -25.25
CA LYS A 466 -5.21 2.17 -25.32
C LYS A 466 -6.09 3.27 -25.92
N LYS A 467 -6.66 3.04 -27.10
CA LYS A 467 -7.58 3.96 -27.82
C LYS A 467 -8.77 4.37 -26.95
N ARG A 468 -9.33 3.43 -26.21
CA ARG A 468 -10.50 3.65 -25.33
C ARG A 468 -10.16 4.50 -24.11
N GLU A 469 -8.97 4.36 -23.54
CA GLU A 469 -8.53 5.22 -22.44
C GLU A 469 -8.11 6.61 -22.95
N LEU A 470 -7.40 6.67 -24.08
CA LEU A 470 -6.98 7.91 -24.75
C LEU A 470 -8.15 8.83 -25.08
N SER A 471 -9.24 8.30 -25.64
CA SER A 471 -10.39 9.13 -26.03
C SER A 471 -10.96 9.89 -24.82
N ARG A 472 -11.16 9.23 -23.67
CA ARG A 472 -11.66 9.89 -22.45
C ARG A 472 -10.63 10.82 -21.80
N ARG A 473 -9.33 10.54 -21.91
CA ARG A 473 -8.28 11.51 -21.50
C ARG A 473 -8.38 12.77 -22.34
N PHE A 474 -8.39 12.64 -23.66
CA PHE A 474 -8.54 13.75 -24.60
C PHE A 474 -9.81 14.58 -24.35
N PHE A 475 -10.98 13.94 -24.23
CA PHE A 475 -12.23 14.63 -23.88
C PHE A 475 -12.12 15.38 -22.55
N ARG A 476 -11.58 14.77 -21.49
CA ARG A 476 -11.48 15.39 -20.16
C ARG A 476 -10.44 16.52 -20.08
N ASP A 477 -9.38 16.45 -20.88
CA ASP A 477 -8.31 17.44 -20.85
C ASP A 477 -8.66 18.66 -21.74
N LEU A 478 -9.34 18.46 -22.88
CA LEU A 478 -10.00 19.55 -23.63
C LEU A 478 -11.06 20.25 -22.76
N ALA A 479 -11.95 19.47 -22.14
CA ALA A 479 -13.02 19.94 -21.26
C ALA A 479 -12.54 20.92 -20.18
N LYS A 480 -11.42 20.59 -19.52
CA LYS A 480 -10.97 21.26 -18.30
C LYS A 480 -9.89 22.33 -18.51
N ASN A 481 -9.15 22.26 -19.62
CA ASN A 481 -7.99 23.12 -19.84
C ASN A 481 -8.14 24.06 -21.05
N VAL A 482 -8.85 23.66 -22.11
CA VAL A 482 -9.00 24.48 -23.34
C VAL A 482 -10.30 25.30 -23.32
N LEU A 483 -11.39 24.74 -22.79
CA LEU A 483 -12.74 25.33 -22.87
C LEU A 483 -13.23 26.03 -21.58
N SER A 484 -12.37 26.22 -20.57
CA SER A 484 -12.74 26.86 -19.29
C SER A 484 -12.62 28.39 -19.30
N LEU A 485 -12.86 29.04 -20.44
CA LEU A 485 -12.48 30.43 -20.73
C LEU A 485 -13.52 31.48 -20.26
N SER A 486 -14.48 31.10 -19.41
CA SER A 486 -15.45 32.00 -18.80
C SER A 486 -15.93 31.43 -17.46
N SER A 487 -16.13 32.30 -16.47
CA SER A 487 -16.68 31.96 -15.15
C SER A 487 -18.13 31.49 -15.19
N PHE A 488 -18.85 31.69 -16.30
CA PHE A 488 -20.25 31.27 -16.47
C PHE A 488 -20.55 30.56 -17.81
N GLY A 489 -19.61 30.53 -18.76
CA GLY A 489 -19.89 30.22 -20.17
C GLY A 489 -20.03 28.74 -20.59
N ASN A 490 -20.01 27.75 -19.68
CA ASN A 490 -19.97 26.34 -20.10
C ASN A 490 -20.81 25.35 -19.27
N LEU A 491 -21.94 25.81 -18.72
CA LEU A 491 -22.91 24.96 -18.03
C LEU A 491 -23.39 23.76 -18.89
N PRO A 492 -23.75 23.91 -20.19
CA PRO A 492 -24.24 22.79 -21.00
C PRO A 492 -23.20 21.70 -21.21
N TYR A 493 -21.93 22.07 -21.37
CA TYR A 493 -20.84 21.12 -21.55
C TYR A 493 -20.44 20.46 -20.22
N PHE A 494 -20.47 21.19 -19.10
CA PHE A 494 -20.28 20.58 -17.77
C PHE A 494 -21.40 19.59 -17.45
N VAL A 495 -22.66 19.94 -17.77
CA VAL A 495 -23.80 19.02 -17.75
C VAL A 495 -23.55 17.84 -18.69
N GLY A 496 -23.06 18.06 -19.92
CA GLY A 496 -22.70 17.02 -20.89
C GLY A 496 -21.63 16.03 -20.39
N CYS A 497 -20.55 16.52 -19.77
CA CYS A 497 -19.55 15.67 -19.13
C CYS A 497 -20.12 14.95 -17.90
N LYS A 498 -21.00 15.59 -17.12
CA LYS A 498 -21.67 14.97 -15.96
C LYS A 498 -22.68 13.91 -16.38
N THR A 499 -23.46 14.13 -17.44
CA THR A 499 -24.39 13.14 -17.99
C THR A 499 -23.63 12.03 -18.70
N PHE A 500 -22.53 12.30 -19.39
CA PHE A 500 -21.64 11.25 -19.92
C PHE A 500 -21.01 10.41 -18.81
N ASP A 501 -20.40 11.03 -17.79
CA ASP A 501 -19.84 10.31 -16.63
C ASP A 501 -20.93 9.55 -15.83
N PHE A 502 -22.16 10.09 -15.74
CA PHE A 502 -23.31 9.43 -15.13
C PHE A 502 -23.80 8.24 -15.97
N VAL A 503 -23.97 8.40 -17.29
CA VAL A 503 -24.44 7.36 -18.20
C VAL A 503 -23.41 6.25 -18.35
N THR A 504 -22.13 6.55 -18.61
CA THR A 504 -21.05 5.55 -18.61
C THR A 504 -20.87 4.92 -17.24
N GLY A 505 -21.05 5.68 -16.16
CA GLY A 505 -20.99 5.20 -14.79
C GLY A 505 -22.12 4.25 -14.41
N ARG A 506 -23.35 4.46 -14.91
CA ARG A 506 -24.50 3.56 -14.72
C ARG A 506 -24.48 2.37 -15.68
N ARG A 507 -23.94 2.54 -16.90
CA ARG A 507 -23.76 1.48 -17.90
C ARG A 507 -22.50 0.63 -17.71
N GLY A 508 -21.81 0.79 -16.58
CA GLY A 508 -20.68 -0.05 -16.18
C GLY A 508 -19.40 0.11 -17.00
N MET A 509 -19.34 0.94 -18.04
CA MET A 509 -18.19 1.03 -18.94
C MET A 509 -16.89 1.33 -18.17
N ASP A 510 -15.95 0.39 -18.18
CA ASP A 510 -14.61 0.65 -17.69
C ASP A 510 -13.86 1.55 -18.68
N ILE A 511 -13.79 2.82 -18.30
CA ILE A 511 -12.99 3.86 -18.94
C ILE A 511 -12.16 4.58 -17.87
N ASN A 512 -11.81 3.90 -16.77
CA ASN A 512 -11.16 4.48 -15.59
C ASN A 512 -9.67 4.11 -15.53
N GLN A 513 -8.84 5.03 -16.02
CA GLN A 513 -7.38 5.01 -15.92
C GLN A 513 -6.81 4.53 -14.56
N PRO A 514 -7.25 5.04 -13.39
CA PRO A 514 -6.59 4.70 -12.12
C PRO A 514 -6.77 3.24 -11.71
N THR A 515 -7.88 2.62 -12.12
CA THR A 515 -8.16 1.21 -11.80
C THR A 515 -7.44 0.26 -12.74
N ARG A 516 -7.33 0.57 -14.04
CA ARG A 516 -6.51 -0.23 -14.96
C ARG A 516 -5.04 -0.27 -14.55
N LEU A 517 -4.49 0.85 -14.06
CA LEU A 517 -3.13 0.92 -13.54
C LEU A 517 -2.90 0.02 -12.30
N THR A 518 -3.93 -0.21 -11.49
CA THR A 518 -3.91 -1.18 -10.38
C THR A 518 -3.76 -2.59 -10.95
N SER A 519 -4.70 -3.03 -11.79
CA SER A 519 -4.65 -4.36 -12.42
C SER A 519 -3.37 -4.59 -13.23
N TYR A 520 -2.86 -3.59 -13.95
CA TYR A 520 -1.58 -3.67 -14.67
C TYR A 520 -0.38 -3.88 -13.73
N SER A 521 -0.37 -3.25 -12.55
CA SER A 521 0.70 -3.46 -11.56
C SER A 521 0.64 -4.84 -10.90
N GLU A 522 -0.57 -5.37 -10.69
CA GLU A 522 -0.80 -6.73 -10.18
C GLU A 522 -0.43 -7.79 -11.23
N LEU A 523 -0.81 -7.56 -12.49
CA LEU A 523 -0.45 -8.41 -13.63
C LEU A 523 1.07 -8.51 -13.81
N LYS A 524 1.81 -7.41 -13.72
CA LYS A 524 3.29 -7.43 -13.74
C LYS A 524 3.89 -8.34 -12.66
N LEU A 525 3.39 -8.23 -11.42
CA LEU A 525 3.82 -9.09 -10.31
C LEU A 525 3.45 -10.56 -10.58
N MET A 526 2.23 -10.82 -11.05
CA MET A 526 1.75 -12.15 -11.41
C MET A 526 2.67 -12.82 -12.44
N LEU A 527 2.99 -12.13 -13.53
CA LEU A 527 3.87 -12.65 -14.59
C LEU A 527 5.30 -12.88 -14.10
N SER A 528 5.79 -12.04 -13.19
CA SER A 528 7.13 -12.13 -12.61
C SER A 528 7.26 -13.30 -11.62
N PHE A 529 6.26 -13.55 -10.78
CA PHE A 529 6.29 -14.60 -9.78
C PHE A 529 5.77 -15.96 -10.30
N ASN A 530 4.77 -15.97 -11.17
CA ASN A 530 4.10 -17.20 -11.57
C ASN A 530 4.88 -17.92 -12.69
N GLY A 531 5.63 -18.96 -12.30
CA GLY A 531 6.36 -19.84 -13.22
C GLY A 531 5.50 -20.81 -14.04
N THR A 532 4.22 -21.03 -13.71
CA THR A 532 3.35 -22.00 -14.41
C THR A 532 2.77 -21.47 -15.72
N ILE A 533 2.83 -20.14 -15.93
CA ILE A 533 2.46 -19.52 -17.20
C ILE A 533 3.52 -19.88 -18.25
N ASP A 534 3.06 -20.36 -19.41
CA ASP A 534 3.93 -20.68 -20.53
C ASP A 534 4.81 -19.49 -20.94
N PRO A 535 6.13 -19.66 -21.19
CA PRO A 535 7.02 -18.56 -21.52
C PRO A 535 6.63 -17.78 -22.78
N GLY A 536 6.08 -18.44 -23.80
CA GLY A 536 5.61 -17.77 -25.02
C GLY A 536 4.42 -16.87 -24.74
N LEU A 537 3.45 -17.35 -23.96
CA LEU A 537 2.30 -16.56 -23.52
C LEU A 537 2.73 -15.39 -22.62
N ARG A 538 3.68 -15.61 -21.71
CA ARG A 538 4.22 -14.56 -20.82
C ARG A 538 4.81 -13.41 -21.63
N ASN A 539 5.71 -13.72 -22.58
CA ASN A 539 6.37 -12.71 -23.42
C ASN A 539 5.35 -11.89 -24.25
N GLU A 540 4.36 -12.57 -24.84
CA GLU A 540 3.28 -11.92 -25.61
C GLU A 540 2.43 -10.97 -24.74
N ILE A 541 2.14 -11.36 -23.50
CA ILE A 541 1.44 -10.52 -22.52
C ILE A 541 2.30 -9.32 -22.12
N GLU A 542 3.57 -9.50 -21.80
CA GLU A 542 4.48 -8.42 -21.39
C GLU A 542 4.66 -7.38 -22.50
N GLN A 543 4.96 -7.82 -23.73
CA GLN A 543 5.11 -6.92 -24.89
C GLN A 543 3.84 -6.09 -25.15
N ARG A 544 2.66 -6.68 -25.00
CA ARG A 544 1.38 -5.98 -25.16
C ARG A 544 1.08 -5.04 -24.00
N LEU A 545 1.41 -5.44 -22.77
CA LEU A 545 1.23 -4.63 -21.57
C LEU A 545 2.05 -3.33 -21.63
N GLU A 546 3.29 -3.40 -22.10
CA GLU A 546 4.14 -2.22 -22.32
C GLU A 546 3.52 -1.26 -23.35
N ASN A 547 3.06 -1.80 -24.49
CA ASN A 547 2.41 -1.02 -25.55
C ASN A 547 1.12 -0.34 -25.08
N VAL A 548 0.35 -0.97 -24.20
CA VAL A 548 -0.90 -0.41 -23.65
C VAL A 548 -0.63 0.62 -22.54
N SER A 549 0.52 0.55 -21.84
CA SER A 549 0.85 1.47 -20.75
C SER A 549 0.81 2.94 -21.20
N LEU A 550 0.01 3.75 -20.49
CA LEU A 550 -0.26 5.16 -20.82
C LEU A 550 0.39 6.16 -19.85
N ASN A 551 1.32 5.73 -19.01
CA ASN A 551 2.04 6.61 -18.09
C ASN A 551 3.50 6.76 -18.56
N PRO A 552 3.98 7.97 -18.93
CA PRO A 552 5.38 8.17 -19.35
C PRO A 552 6.40 7.91 -18.23
N LEU A 553 5.95 7.62 -17.01
CA LEU A 553 6.78 7.33 -15.83
C LEU A 553 6.90 5.84 -15.48
N THR A 554 6.20 4.92 -16.15
CA THR A 554 6.41 3.48 -15.95
C THR A 554 7.78 3.02 -16.50
N ASN A 555 8.15 1.79 -16.20
CA ASN A 555 9.34 1.10 -16.72
C ASN A 555 8.87 -0.25 -17.30
N ASP A 556 9.70 -0.89 -18.14
CA ASP A 556 9.56 -2.32 -18.43
C ASP A 556 9.95 -3.19 -17.21
N ASN A 557 9.66 -4.49 -17.28
CA ASN A 557 9.97 -5.40 -16.16
C ASN A 557 11.48 -5.53 -15.93
N GLN A 558 12.29 -5.61 -17.00
CA GLN A 558 13.75 -5.75 -16.90
C GLN A 558 14.45 -4.52 -16.29
N ALA A 559 13.98 -3.30 -16.55
CA ALA A 559 14.48 -2.12 -15.88
C ALA A 559 13.94 -1.98 -14.45
N GLU A 560 12.73 -2.44 -14.14
CA GLU A 560 12.27 -2.53 -12.74
C GLU A 560 13.18 -3.46 -11.91
N ILE A 561 13.59 -4.61 -12.45
CA ILE A 561 14.57 -5.54 -11.88
C ILE A 561 15.92 -4.87 -11.60
N GLN A 562 16.52 -4.26 -12.62
CA GLN A 562 17.82 -3.59 -12.48
C GLN A 562 17.74 -2.40 -11.52
N LEU A 563 16.61 -1.67 -11.55
CA LEU A 563 16.35 -0.55 -10.69
C LEU A 563 16.22 -0.97 -9.23
N ALA A 564 15.49 -2.06 -8.95
CA ALA A 564 15.35 -2.62 -7.61
C ALA A 564 16.70 -2.95 -6.98
N ARG A 565 17.56 -3.67 -7.73
CA ARG A 565 18.92 -3.99 -7.29
C ARG A 565 19.77 -2.74 -7.01
N ARG A 566 19.74 -1.74 -7.91
CA ARG A 566 20.49 -0.48 -7.74
C ARG A 566 19.93 0.43 -6.62
N GLN A 567 18.61 0.44 -6.39
CA GLN A 567 18.03 1.15 -5.26
C GLN A 567 18.32 0.46 -3.94
N TYR A 568 18.36 -0.87 -3.92
CA TYR A 568 18.75 -1.62 -2.75
C TYR A 568 20.22 -1.36 -2.38
N SER A 569 21.16 -1.43 -3.34
CA SER A 569 22.56 -1.10 -3.06
C SER A 569 22.73 0.36 -2.58
N ALA A 570 22.04 1.32 -3.21
CA ALA A 570 22.05 2.72 -2.75
C ALA A 570 21.40 2.92 -1.36
N LEU A 571 20.43 2.07 -0.98
CA LEU A 571 19.84 2.06 0.37
C LEU A 571 20.80 1.47 1.39
N LEU A 572 21.52 0.38 1.06
CA LEU A 572 22.57 -0.20 1.90
C LEU A 572 23.73 0.78 2.12
N ASP A 573 24.19 1.45 1.06
CA ASP A 573 25.22 2.50 1.16
C ASP A 573 24.76 3.66 2.04
N PHE A 574 23.49 4.07 1.90
CA PHE A 574 22.90 5.09 2.76
C PHE A 574 22.71 4.62 4.21
N ALA A 575 22.47 3.31 4.43
CA ALA A 575 22.34 2.71 5.76
C ALA A 575 23.68 2.60 6.49
N ARG A 576 24.76 2.31 5.76
CA ARG A 576 26.13 2.19 6.29
C ARG A 576 26.79 3.54 6.62
N ARG A 577 26.39 4.62 5.95
CA ARG A 577 26.94 5.96 6.20
C ARG A 577 26.51 6.53 7.57
N PRO A 578 27.44 7.07 8.37
CA PRO A 578 27.12 7.63 9.69
C PRO A 578 26.21 8.87 9.58
N ASP A 579 26.42 9.72 8.56
CA ASP A 579 25.59 10.88 8.21
C ASP A 579 24.31 10.51 7.42
N GLY A 580 24.16 9.22 7.09
CA GLY A 580 23.10 8.67 6.26
C GLY A 580 21.80 8.35 7.01
N LEU A 581 21.38 7.09 6.95
CA LEU A 581 20.10 6.64 7.52
C LEU A 581 20.05 6.77 9.04
N ALA A 582 21.15 6.46 9.73
CA ALA A 582 21.27 6.61 11.18
C ALA A 582 21.05 8.06 11.62
N ALA A 583 21.81 9.01 11.07
CA ALA A 583 21.63 10.44 11.36
C ALA A 583 20.24 10.96 10.91
N LYS A 584 19.61 10.36 9.89
CA LYS A 584 18.24 10.70 9.49
C LYS A 584 17.22 10.26 10.55
N ILE A 585 17.33 9.03 11.06
CA ILE A 585 16.47 8.49 12.13
C ILE A 585 16.59 9.35 13.39
N GLU A 586 17.82 9.71 13.80
CA GLU A 586 18.04 10.56 14.98
C GLU A 586 17.43 11.97 14.79
N LYS A 587 17.60 12.56 13.61
CA LYS A 587 16.93 13.81 13.20
C LYS A 587 15.40 13.72 13.23
N ASP A 588 14.82 12.53 13.10
CA ASP A 588 13.36 12.33 13.18
C ASP A 588 12.90 12.01 14.62
N ARG A 589 13.73 11.38 15.45
CA ARG A 589 13.53 11.28 16.91
C ARG A 589 13.47 12.68 17.53
N GLY A 590 14.39 13.57 17.16
CA GLY A 590 14.35 14.99 17.57
C GLY A 590 13.07 15.73 17.14
N ALA A 591 12.46 15.37 16.00
CA ALA A 591 11.17 15.92 15.56
C ALA A 591 9.97 15.32 16.36
N GLU A 592 10.09 14.09 16.87
CA GLU A 592 9.11 13.53 17.81
C GLU A 592 9.21 14.21 19.18
N MET A 593 10.43 14.50 19.66
CA MET A 593 10.68 15.18 20.93
C MET A 593 10.14 16.62 20.99
N THR A 594 9.94 17.28 19.84
CA THR A 594 9.24 18.57 19.73
C THR A 594 7.86 18.54 20.40
N ALA A 595 7.22 17.36 20.46
CA ALA A 595 5.94 17.18 21.14
C ALA A 595 5.99 17.26 22.68
N PHE A 596 7.19 17.27 23.28
CA PHE A 596 7.37 17.36 24.73
C PHE A 596 7.87 18.75 25.19
N ARG A 597 8.56 19.48 24.30
CA ARG A 597 9.04 20.86 24.56
C ARG A 597 8.00 21.93 24.26
N HIS A 598 7.16 21.74 23.24
CA HIS A 598 6.31 22.81 22.70
C HIS A 598 4.81 22.57 22.89
N GLY A 599 4.05 23.64 23.08
CA GLY A 599 2.58 23.61 23.08
C GLY A 599 1.97 23.21 21.73
N SER A 600 0.66 22.96 21.72
CA SER A 600 -0.10 22.64 20.49
C SER A 600 -0.03 23.77 19.45
N VAL A 601 -0.05 25.03 19.90
CA VAL A 601 0.02 26.23 19.05
C VAL A 601 1.37 26.34 18.34
N SER A 602 2.49 26.26 19.06
CA SER A 602 3.83 26.33 18.44
C SER A 602 4.04 25.18 17.45
N ARG A 603 3.57 23.97 17.78
CA ARG A 603 3.57 22.82 16.86
C ARG A 603 2.74 23.07 15.59
N PHE A 604 1.63 23.81 15.66
CA PHE A 604 0.88 24.21 14.47
C PHE A 604 1.73 25.12 13.57
N PHE A 605 2.38 26.13 14.13
CA PHE A 605 3.28 27.02 13.37
C PHE A 605 4.48 26.29 12.76
N PHE A 606 5.11 25.33 13.46
CA PHE A 606 6.19 24.52 12.88
C PHE A 606 5.72 23.64 11.71
N ASN A 607 4.50 23.09 11.79
CA ASN A 607 3.91 22.36 10.67
C ASN A 607 3.59 23.29 9.49
N LEU A 608 3.11 24.51 9.75
CA LEU A 608 2.88 25.51 8.70
C LEU A 608 4.21 25.93 8.04
N GLY A 609 5.26 26.18 8.82
CA GLY A 609 6.61 26.46 8.30
C GLY A 609 7.19 25.30 7.47
N ASN A 610 6.93 24.05 7.85
CA ASN A 610 7.27 22.87 7.03
C ASN A 610 6.61 22.93 5.66
N VAL A 611 5.32 23.25 5.62
CA VAL A 611 4.52 23.32 4.39
C VAL A 611 4.97 24.49 3.50
N LEU A 612 5.10 25.70 4.07
CA LEU A 612 5.49 26.91 3.34
C LEU A 612 6.90 26.82 2.74
N THR A 613 7.81 26.09 3.40
CA THR A 613 9.17 25.82 2.90
C THR A 613 9.26 24.57 2.01
N PHE A 614 8.12 24.07 1.50
CA PHE A 614 8.04 22.85 0.66
C PHE A 614 8.72 21.62 1.27
N GLY A 615 8.68 21.52 2.59
CA GLY A 615 9.27 20.45 3.39
C GLY A 615 10.76 20.62 3.72
N ARG A 616 11.39 21.76 3.37
CA ARG A 616 12.80 22.03 3.69
C ARG A 616 13.02 22.30 5.19
N TYR A 617 12.11 23.00 5.86
CA TYR A 617 12.15 23.22 7.31
C TYR A 617 11.47 22.08 8.07
N VAL A 618 12.18 21.44 9.00
CA VAL A 618 11.59 20.54 10.02
C VAL A 618 12.12 21.02 11.36
N HIS A 619 11.24 21.43 12.27
CA HIS A 619 11.64 21.73 13.64
C HIS A 619 12.06 20.44 14.35
N ARG A 620 13.18 20.50 15.10
CA ARG A 620 13.82 19.35 15.74
C ARG A 620 14.41 19.80 17.07
N GLU A 621 14.16 19.02 18.11
CA GLU A 621 14.85 19.14 19.39
C GLU A 621 16.17 18.37 19.36
N GLN A 622 17.09 18.72 20.27
CA GLN A 622 18.26 17.92 20.57
C GLN A 622 17.90 16.81 21.57
N ALA A 623 18.48 15.62 21.38
CA ALA A 623 18.27 14.49 22.28
C ALA A 623 18.97 14.71 23.63
N THR A 624 18.22 15.15 24.64
CA THR A 624 18.65 15.13 26.04
C THR A 624 18.16 13.84 26.72
N PRO A 625 18.87 13.29 27.72
CA PRO A 625 18.46 12.05 28.40
C PRO A 625 17.02 12.06 28.95
N GLU A 626 16.55 13.22 29.44
CA GLU A 626 15.16 13.38 29.87
C GLU A 626 14.14 13.29 28.70
N LEU A 627 14.50 13.79 27.51
CA LEU A 627 13.62 13.76 26.34
C LEU A 627 13.60 12.38 25.68
N SER A 628 14.70 11.63 25.70
CA SER A 628 14.72 10.24 25.25
C SER A 628 13.89 9.34 26.17
N ALA A 629 14.04 9.45 27.49
CA ALA A 629 13.20 8.72 28.45
C ALA A 629 11.70 9.04 28.30
N ARG A 630 11.35 10.32 28.06
CA ARG A 630 9.97 10.73 27.77
C ARG A 630 9.47 10.20 26.41
N LEU A 631 10.34 10.13 25.40
CA LEU A 631 10.02 9.57 24.09
C LEU A 631 9.70 8.08 24.20
N GLU A 632 10.58 7.30 24.83
CA GLU A 632 10.42 5.86 25.10
C GLU A 632 9.11 5.59 25.85
N ALA A 633 8.91 6.23 27.01
CA ALA A 633 7.67 6.07 27.78
C ALA A 633 6.42 6.42 26.95
N THR A 634 6.48 7.46 26.11
CA THR A 634 5.36 7.83 25.22
C THR A 634 5.09 6.79 24.13
N ARG A 635 6.10 6.05 23.67
CA ARG A 635 5.91 4.95 22.72
C ARG A 635 5.27 3.74 23.38
N VAL A 636 5.79 3.30 24.54
CA VAL A 636 5.22 2.20 25.34
C VAL A 636 3.76 2.47 25.73
N ILE A 637 3.45 3.68 26.22
CA ILE A 637 2.06 4.10 26.51
C ILE A 637 1.18 3.98 25.27
N ARG A 638 1.70 4.36 24.08
CA ARG A 638 0.95 4.27 22.82
C ARG A 638 0.71 2.84 22.38
N TYR A 639 1.69 1.96 22.54
CA TYR A 639 1.59 0.53 22.24
C TYR A 639 0.43 -0.11 23.04
N HIS A 640 0.45 -0.01 24.36
CA HIS A 640 -0.64 -0.53 25.20
C HIS A 640 -1.97 0.18 24.99
N THR A 641 -1.96 1.49 24.70
CA THR A 641 -3.18 2.22 24.32
C THR A 641 -3.83 1.61 23.08
N ASN A 642 -3.04 1.23 22.06
CA ASN A 642 -3.59 0.63 20.84
C ASN A 642 -4.24 -0.73 21.14
N ILE A 643 -3.53 -1.61 21.88
CA ILE A 643 -4.04 -2.93 22.30
C ILE A 643 -5.37 -2.77 23.02
N LEU A 644 -5.45 -1.90 24.04
CA LEU A 644 -6.66 -1.72 24.83
C LEU A 644 -7.82 -1.11 24.01
N VAL A 645 -7.53 -0.24 23.04
CA VAL A 645 -8.55 0.28 22.10
C VAL A 645 -9.07 -0.81 21.16
N GLU A 646 -8.27 -1.83 20.84
CA GLU A 646 -8.66 -2.98 20.04
C GLU A 646 -9.52 -3.96 20.85
N VAL A 647 -9.07 -4.34 22.04
CA VAL A 647 -9.81 -5.16 23.03
C VAL A 647 -11.19 -4.55 23.31
N ALA A 648 -11.25 -3.24 23.57
CA ALA A 648 -12.51 -2.53 23.87
C ALA A 648 -13.54 -2.55 22.72
N LYS A 649 -13.12 -2.82 21.46
CA LYS A 649 -14.00 -2.89 20.28
C LYS A 649 -14.45 -4.30 19.93
N SER A 650 -13.62 -5.31 20.22
CA SER A 650 -13.77 -6.64 19.63
C SER A 650 -14.88 -7.49 20.24
N SER A 651 -15.22 -7.28 21.51
CA SER A 651 -16.11 -8.18 22.25
C SER A 651 -16.92 -7.48 23.34
N PRO A 652 -18.16 -7.93 23.65
CA PRO A 652 -18.87 -7.55 24.87
C PRO A 652 -18.23 -8.13 26.15
N GLN A 653 -17.48 -9.24 26.04
CA GLN A 653 -16.73 -9.86 27.14
C GLN A 653 -15.24 -9.99 26.79
N ALA A 654 -14.38 -9.23 27.48
CA ALA A 654 -12.95 -9.14 27.13
C ALA A 654 -12.23 -10.48 27.32
N GLU A 655 -12.47 -11.15 28.46
CA GLU A 655 -11.87 -12.44 28.84
C GLU A 655 -12.18 -13.62 27.90
N VAL A 656 -13.21 -13.52 27.04
CA VAL A 656 -13.59 -14.60 26.12
C VAL A 656 -12.88 -14.49 24.76
N ALA A 657 -12.53 -13.26 24.35
CA ALA A 657 -11.98 -12.98 23.03
C ALA A 657 -10.47 -12.66 23.03
N TRP A 658 -9.89 -12.35 24.19
CA TRP A 658 -8.49 -11.97 24.34
C TRP A 658 -7.84 -12.70 25.51
N ASP A 659 -6.53 -12.90 25.41
CA ASP A 659 -5.68 -13.27 26.54
C ASP A 659 -5.75 -12.18 27.63
N ILE A 660 -6.34 -12.53 28.78
CA ILE A 660 -6.51 -11.63 29.91
C ILE A 660 -5.16 -11.17 30.49
N GLU A 661 -4.08 -11.94 30.38
CA GLU A 661 -2.74 -11.53 30.82
C GLU A 661 -2.17 -10.42 29.94
N MET A 662 -2.41 -10.45 28.63
CA MET A 662 -2.05 -9.35 27.73
C MET A 662 -2.82 -8.07 28.06
N VAL A 663 -4.11 -8.19 28.43
CA VAL A 663 -4.95 -7.08 28.86
C VAL A 663 -4.46 -6.51 30.20
N ARG A 664 -4.25 -7.36 31.22
CA ARG A 664 -3.71 -6.98 32.53
C ARG A 664 -2.35 -6.30 32.40
N ARG A 665 -1.41 -6.86 31.63
CA ARG A 665 -0.10 -6.25 31.34
C ARG A 665 -0.23 -4.85 30.75
N SER A 666 -1.14 -4.67 29.79
CA SER A 666 -1.36 -3.39 29.12
C SER A 666 -2.05 -2.36 30.01
N LEU A 667 -2.97 -2.78 30.89
CA LEU A 667 -3.58 -1.91 31.89
C LEU A 667 -2.56 -1.51 32.97
N ARG A 668 -1.74 -2.44 33.44
CA ARG A 668 -0.67 -2.19 34.43
C ARG A 668 0.34 -1.19 33.91
N ALA A 669 0.79 -1.33 32.65
CA ALA A 669 1.66 -0.33 32.01
C ALA A 669 1.04 1.08 31.95
N LEU A 670 -0.29 1.20 31.79
CA LEU A 670 -0.99 2.49 31.89
C LEU A 670 -1.18 2.98 33.34
N ALA A 671 -1.39 2.09 34.31
CA ALA A 671 -1.42 2.45 35.74
C ALA A 671 -0.07 2.99 36.23
N ASP A 672 1.04 2.40 35.76
CA ASP A 672 2.39 2.81 36.14
C ASP A 672 2.81 4.12 35.43
N ARG A 673 2.65 4.16 34.10
CA ARG A 673 3.26 5.19 33.23
C ARG A 673 2.26 6.16 32.59
N GLY A 674 0.95 6.00 32.81
CA GLY A 674 -0.13 6.65 32.04
C GLY A 674 -0.25 8.18 32.08
N ALA A 675 0.60 8.90 32.83
CA ALA A 675 0.52 10.36 33.04
C ALA A 675 0.65 11.25 31.78
N GLY A 676 0.82 10.65 30.59
CA GLY A 676 0.78 11.30 29.28
C GLY A 676 -0.17 10.64 28.26
N ALA A 677 -1.02 9.69 28.67
CA ALA A 677 -1.88 8.95 27.74
C ALA A 677 -3.05 9.78 27.21
N SER A 678 -3.57 9.37 26.06
CA SER A 678 -4.65 10.06 25.36
C SER A 678 -6.02 9.89 26.04
N GLY A 679 -6.98 10.73 25.65
CA GLY A 679 -8.40 10.47 25.93
C GLY A 679 -8.99 9.26 25.20
N SER A 680 -8.25 8.56 24.31
CA SER A 680 -8.67 7.24 23.79
C SER A 680 -8.28 6.11 24.73
N ALA A 681 -7.09 6.16 25.35
CA ALA A 681 -6.67 5.21 26.38
C ALA A 681 -7.66 5.17 27.56
N ALA A 682 -8.05 6.36 28.04
CA ALA A 682 -9.06 6.48 29.10
C ALA A 682 -10.41 5.85 28.73
N ARG A 683 -10.90 6.10 27.51
CA ARG A 683 -12.17 5.52 27.03
C ARG A 683 -12.08 4.00 26.83
N ALA A 684 -10.92 3.48 26.42
CA ALA A 684 -10.68 2.05 26.31
C ALA A 684 -10.71 1.37 27.70
N ALA A 685 -9.96 1.89 28.67
CA ALA A 685 -9.96 1.37 30.05
C ALA A 685 -11.37 1.39 30.67
N ALA A 686 -12.12 2.48 30.50
CA ALA A 686 -13.49 2.58 31.00
C ALA A 686 -14.50 1.65 30.29
N MET A 687 -14.25 1.29 29.02
CA MET A 687 -15.04 0.27 28.31
C MET A 687 -14.69 -1.13 28.79
N ILE A 688 -13.39 -1.46 28.91
CA ILE A 688 -12.91 -2.76 29.40
C ILE A 688 -13.41 -3.03 30.81
N PHE A 689 -13.37 -2.04 31.72
CA PHE A 689 -13.96 -2.15 33.07
C PHE A 689 -15.42 -2.64 33.06
N ARG A 690 -16.21 -2.25 32.05
CA ARG A 690 -17.62 -2.65 31.87
C ARG A 690 -17.80 -3.97 31.13
N GLN A 691 -16.78 -4.44 30.41
CA GLN A 691 -16.79 -5.64 29.57
C GLN A 691 -16.15 -6.86 30.26
N THR A 692 -15.28 -6.65 31.25
CA THR A 692 -14.64 -7.75 31.99
C THR A 692 -15.32 -8.03 33.32
N ASN A 693 -15.28 -9.29 33.75
CA ASN A 693 -15.62 -9.70 35.12
C ASN A 693 -14.39 -9.91 36.01
N ASP A 694 -13.18 -9.81 35.46
CA ASP A 694 -11.95 -9.93 36.23
C ASP A 694 -11.73 -8.75 37.17
N ASP A 695 -11.68 -9.02 38.46
CA ASP A 695 -11.51 -8.01 39.50
C ASP A 695 -10.12 -7.35 39.46
N GLU A 696 -9.08 -8.07 39.01
CA GLU A 696 -7.75 -7.46 38.85
C GLU A 696 -7.75 -6.46 37.68
N ALA A 697 -8.22 -6.86 36.49
CA ALA A 697 -8.37 -5.96 35.36
C ALA A 697 -9.28 -4.76 35.68
N ARG A 698 -10.35 -4.93 36.47
CA ARG A 698 -11.18 -3.81 36.95
C ARG A 698 -10.40 -2.85 37.85
N ARG A 699 -9.58 -3.33 38.80
CA ARG A 699 -8.69 -2.47 39.62
C ARG A 699 -7.71 -1.72 38.74
N LEU A 700 -6.98 -2.44 37.87
CA LEU A 700 -6.00 -1.84 36.95
C LEU A 700 -6.63 -0.83 35.98
N CYS A 701 -7.91 -0.99 35.59
CA CYS A 701 -8.64 0.02 34.83
C CYS A 701 -8.88 1.31 35.63
N LEU A 702 -9.19 1.22 36.93
CA LEU A 702 -9.35 2.39 37.81
C LEU A 702 -8.00 3.07 38.06
N ASP A 703 -6.94 2.30 38.32
CA ASP A 703 -5.57 2.80 38.51
C ASP A 703 -5.06 3.49 37.23
N ALA A 704 -5.32 2.91 36.04
CA ALA A 704 -5.00 3.53 34.76
C ALA A 704 -5.80 4.82 34.54
N LEU A 705 -7.12 4.83 34.76
CA LEU A 705 -7.94 6.04 34.65
C LEU A 705 -7.45 7.14 35.61
N TYR A 706 -7.09 6.76 36.83
CA TYR A 706 -6.51 7.62 37.84
C TYR A 706 -5.18 8.23 37.38
N LYS A 707 -4.24 7.39 36.91
CA LYS A 707 -2.91 7.84 36.47
C LYS A 707 -2.95 8.74 35.25
N ILE A 708 -3.84 8.44 34.30
CA ILE A 708 -4.03 9.22 33.07
C ILE A 708 -4.54 10.63 33.39
N ASN A 709 -5.41 10.75 34.40
CA ASN A 709 -5.92 12.00 34.99
C ASN A 709 -6.31 13.12 34.01
N ASN A 710 -6.69 12.80 32.77
CA ASN A 710 -7.12 13.78 31.79
C ASN A 710 -8.64 14.02 31.86
N GLN A 711 -9.14 15.08 31.22
CA GLN A 711 -10.57 15.42 31.25
C GLN A 711 -11.47 14.25 30.80
N SER A 712 -11.03 13.45 29.82
CA SER A 712 -11.75 12.26 29.38
C SER A 712 -11.78 11.18 30.48
N ALA A 713 -10.66 10.88 31.12
CA ALA A 713 -10.58 9.90 32.22
C ALA A 713 -11.51 10.28 33.38
N ARG A 714 -11.53 11.55 33.79
CA ARG A 714 -12.46 12.05 34.82
C ARG A 714 -13.93 11.93 34.39
N SER A 715 -14.24 12.27 33.13
CA SER A 715 -15.61 12.16 32.62
C SER A 715 -16.09 10.70 32.57
N GLU A 716 -15.21 9.75 32.25
CA GLU A 716 -15.55 8.32 32.27
C GLU A 716 -15.59 7.77 33.71
N LEU A 717 -14.72 8.17 34.64
CA LEU A 717 -14.83 7.79 36.06
C LEU A 717 -16.16 8.26 36.67
N VAL A 718 -16.58 9.50 36.42
CA VAL A 718 -17.89 10.02 36.85
C VAL A 718 -19.04 9.24 36.20
N ARG A 719 -18.88 8.83 34.93
CA ARG A 719 -19.87 8.00 34.23
C ARG A 719 -19.95 6.59 34.82
N LEU A 720 -18.82 5.96 35.15
CA LEU A 720 -18.76 4.67 35.83
C LEU A 720 -19.41 4.74 37.21
N TYR A 721 -19.11 5.78 38.01
CA TYR A 721 -19.74 6.00 39.31
C TYR A 721 -21.28 6.07 39.23
N ARG A 722 -21.81 6.75 38.22
CA ARG A 722 -23.27 6.87 37.98
C ARG A 722 -23.92 5.56 37.52
N LEU A 723 -23.18 4.70 36.82
CA LEU A 723 -23.66 3.41 36.34
C LEU A 723 -23.51 2.28 37.38
N ALA A 724 -22.57 2.42 38.33
CA ALA A 724 -22.34 1.45 39.38
C ALA A 724 -23.52 1.41 40.38
N GLN A 725 -23.95 0.20 40.74
CA GLN A 725 -25.05 0.00 41.70
C GLN A 725 -24.70 0.62 43.07
N PRO A 726 -25.67 1.20 43.81
CA PRO A 726 -25.41 1.93 45.05
C PRO A 726 -24.63 1.15 46.13
N GLN A 727 -24.82 -0.18 46.19
CA GLN A 727 -24.21 -1.07 47.18
C GLN A 727 -22.99 -1.83 46.66
N SER A 728 -22.50 -1.55 45.44
CA SER A 728 -21.35 -2.26 44.87
C SER A 728 -20.04 -1.72 45.43
N GLU A 729 -19.12 -2.61 45.83
CA GLU A 729 -17.74 -2.27 46.24
C GLU A 729 -17.03 -1.39 45.22
N TRP A 730 -17.27 -1.64 43.92
CA TRP A 730 -16.75 -0.84 42.82
C TRP A 730 -17.18 0.63 42.88
N ARG A 731 -18.37 0.93 43.39
CA ARG A 731 -18.85 2.31 43.53
C ARG A 731 -18.06 3.07 44.60
N ALA A 732 -17.69 2.40 45.70
CA ALA A 732 -16.80 2.96 46.71
C ALA A 732 -15.37 3.14 46.16
N ALA A 733 -14.83 2.12 45.48
CA ALA A 733 -13.52 2.21 44.84
C ALA A 733 -13.42 3.36 43.82
N ILE A 734 -14.45 3.56 42.97
CA ILE A 734 -14.50 4.69 42.02
C ILE A 734 -14.60 6.03 42.76
N ALA A 735 -15.39 6.11 43.84
CA ALA A 735 -15.50 7.31 44.67
C ALA A 735 -14.14 7.74 45.23
N ASP A 736 -13.35 6.80 45.75
CA ASP A 736 -12.05 7.09 46.34
C ASP A 736 -11.01 7.51 45.29
N HIS A 737 -11.02 6.90 44.10
CA HIS A 737 -10.18 7.37 42.99
C HIS A 737 -10.56 8.78 42.52
N LEU A 738 -11.86 9.11 42.49
CA LEU A 738 -12.33 10.47 42.18
C LEU A 738 -11.91 11.48 43.26
N ARG A 739 -12.02 11.13 44.54
CA ARG A 739 -11.55 11.97 45.67
C ARG A 739 -10.05 12.24 45.58
N LYS A 740 -9.24 11.18 45.46
CA LYS A 740 -7.77 11.28 45.31
C LYS A 740 -7.38 12.14 44.10
N ALA A 741 -8.05 11.98 42.96
CA ALA A 741 -7.74 12.73 41.74
C ALA A 741 -8.05 14.22 41.90
N VAL A 742 -9.07 14.56 42.69
CA VAL A 742 -9.44 15.92 43.08
C VAL A 742 -8.43 16.54 44.06
N THR A 743 -7.92 15.78 45.03
CA THR A 743 -6.93 16.29 45.99
C THR A 743 -5.54 16.49 45.39
N GLU A 744 -5.14 15.65 44.44
CA GLU A 744 -3.79 15.71 43.84
C GLU A 744 -3.68 16.66 42.64
N ASP A 745 -4.73 16.84 41.82
CA ASP A 745 -4.65 17.71 40.64
C ASP A 745 -4.86 19.20 40.94
N ARG A 746 -3.74 19.91 41.13
CA ARG A 746 -3.68 21.37 41.24
C ARG A 746 -4.15 22.14 39.98
N ARG A 747 -4.53 21.47 38.88
CA ARG A 747 -4.97 22.09 37.62
C ARG A 747 -6.49 22.17 37.45
N MET A 748 -7.29 21.64 38.38
CA MET A 748 -8.76 21.74 38.27
C MET A 748 -9.28 23.15 38.51
N LYS A 749 -10.33 23.51 37.78
CA LYS A 749 -11.13 24.71 38.11
C LYS A 749 -11.95 24.43 39.37
N PRO A 750 -12.06 25.37 40.33
CA PRO A 750 -12.83 25.17 41.56
C PRO A 750 -14.29 24.73 41.34
N ALA A 751 -14.91 25.17 40.24
CA ALA A 751 -16.25 24.73 39.85
C ALA A 751 -16.33 23.24 39.48
N GLU A 752 -15.30 22.68 38.84
CA GLU A 752 -15.24 21.26 38.48
C GLU A 752 -15.00 20.40 39.73
N VAL A 753 -14.10 20.84 40.62
CA VAL A 753 -13.88 20.24 41.95
C VAL A 753 -15.20 20.15 42.73
N LYS A 754 -15.93 21.26 42.84
CA LYS A 754 -17.22 21.31 43.55
C LYS A 754 -18.28 20.41 42.89
N ALA A 755 -18.30 20.32 41.56
CA ALA A 755 -19.23 19.48 40.82
C ALA A 755 -18.95 17.97 40.95
N VAL A 756 -17.68 17.57 41.12
CA VAL A 756 -17.28 16.16 41.37
C VAL A 756 -17.55 15.80 42.83
N LEU A 757 -17.07 16.59 43.79
CA LEU A 757 -17.29 16.33 45.22
C LEU A 757 -18.79 16.35 45.59
N GLY A 758 -19.58 17.22 44.98
CA GLY A 758 -21.03 17.24 45.15
C GLY A 758 -21.79 16.03 44.60
N GLN A 759 -21.15 15.18 43.78
CA GLN A 759 -21.74 13.92 43.27
C GLN A 759 -21.24 12.68 44.03
N VAL A 760 -20.02 12.73 44.56
CA VAL A 760 -19.36 11.61 45.25
C VAL A 760 -19.58 11.66 46.77
N GLY A 761 -19.99 12.82 47.29
CA GLY A 761 -20.02 13.11 48.71
C GLY A 761 -18.66 13.60 49.22
N GLN A 762 -18.69 14.51 50.19
CA GLN A 762 -17.51 14.77 51.02
C GLN A 762 -17.15 13.50 51.82
N PRO A 763 -15.88 13.33 52.23
CA PRO A 763 -15.47 12.20 53.06
C PRO A 763 -16.21 12.16 54.39
#